data_AF-A0A8T6FVS9-F1
#
_entry.id   AF-A0A8T6FVS9-F1
#
_cell.length_a   1.000
_cell.length_b   1.000
_cell.length_c   1.000
_cell.angle_alpha   90.00
_cell.angle_beta   90.00
_cell.angle_gamma   90.00
#
_symmetry.space_group_name_H-M   'P 1'
#
loop_
_entity.id
_entity.type
_entity.pdbx_description
1 polymer ?
#
loop_
_entity_poly.entity_id
_entity_poly.type
_entity_poly.pdbx_seq_one_letter_code
_entity_poly.pdbx_strand_id
1 'polypeptide(L)'
;MPGERLYAFARTWLADGGARPGSVWTHTLLLTPEQIALPNVASLADWFRRPRSVDQAIEYGSPLEIDEHDIAEPPHPPTRSQSTDNNIRLADIIGALYQSDSANHAILLPAASAADYEEVLLDVWSIQWPELREHFSFCTGALSFRQVAGRPFDLQVIPQDRSTTIERLAAQEVILLGAGHRAHSHSATWATGLRPDAAALRELRNFAWQFGPRLAPDRLSFGRVAELHSIARGLSDRTDWQSLLERVGAWYPRRAAAEALKSWALDESGSSLTEPLTSLDRLSVLSRSAAGSAFPGWWRSLSSAFLQAMSVDEPELRVFLREFPTFATADARNALVRLAAEDLETETFVELLGSWPDVVTSSALDLRPSIVADPTLWRSDNAKPRALAWLRGADLDDSQIVAIVRAVIAAGPSVALSDLAGELGSRAIEAAFDVLGERVDQEEVLPARPEWAATLRTHPKRGILWLGRSEMPSTALAKLVLEQFPPGDRRLRALENKRWSEIVNQTDPSTAAGTSVRAFALGVGFGDERPSASHLVAQVFQTVHDAAEAGRLSNDDWNKLKRAFPRSPRSLRRLIRRGGVGRGQVLRRALVEAFGQRDWPVAGFLEAVSDTSVLARTVSESVRTKSGKTLGRRLNAAIQGGDLVPSDLQRMALDDWIDGSARERQRRPGTPT
;
A
#
# COMPACT_ATOMS: atom_id res chain seq x y z
N MET A 1 -27.75 -54.52 11.46
CA MET A 1 -27.09 -55.73 10.92
C MET A 1 -25.73 -55.94 11.59
N PRO A 2 -25.16 -57.16 11.67
CA PRO A 2 -23.84 -57.37 12.27
C PRO A 2 -22.78 -56.54 11.53
N GLY A 3 -22.17 -55.56 12.21
CA GLY A 3 -21.16 -54.65 11.66
C GLY A 3 -21.57 -53.16 11.60
N GLU A 4 -22.83 -52.83 11.84
CA GLU A 4 -23.30 -51.43 11.89
C GLU A 4 -23.14 -50.83 13.30
N ARG A 5 -22.76 -49.55 13.38
CA ARG A 5 -22.77 -48.78 14.63
C ARG A 5 -24.20 -48.29 14.89
N LEU A 6 -24.87 -48.89 15.87
CA LEU A 6 -26.23 -48.54 16.29
C LEU A 6 -26.21 -47.97 17.70
N TYR A 7 -27.08 -47.01 17.98
CA TYR A 7 -27.29 -46.47 19.32
C TYR A 7 -28.41 -47.24 20.02
N ALA A 8 -28.14 -47.72 21.24
CA ALA A 8 -29.09 -48.48 22.03
C ALA A 8 -29.86 -47.54 22.97
N PHE A 9 -31.14 -47.29 22.68
CA PHE A 9 -32.03 -46.55 23.56
C PHE A 9 -33.00 -47.53 24.23
N ALA A 10 -32.92 -47.66 25.56
CA ALA A 10 -33.57 -48.75 26.28
C ALA A 10 -34.48 -48.26 27.42
N ARG A 11 -35.64 -48.91 27.56
CA ARG A 11 -36.57 -48.72 28.69
C ARG A 11 -36.72 -50.01 29.45
N THR A 12 -36.66 -49.91 30.78
CA THR A 12 -36.69 -51.07 31.68
C THR A 12 -37.84 -50.95 32.67
N TRP A 13 -38.57 -52.05 32.87
CA TRP A 13 -39.65 -52.18 33.85
C TRP A 13 -39.35 -53.34 34.79
N LEU A 14 -39.87 -53.27 36.02
CA LEU A 14 -39.89 -54.43 36.90
C LEU A 14 -40.80 -55.52 36.30
N ALA A 15 -40.37 -56.78 36.40
CA ALA A 15 -41.19 -57.91 36.00
C ALA A 15 -42.29 -58.18 37.04
N ASP A 16 -43.51 -58.47 36.58
CA ASP A 16 -44.65 -58.74 37.46
C ASP A 16 -44.56 -60.12 38.15
N GLY A 17 -45.37 -60.30 39.21
CA GLY A 17 -45.29 -61.38 40.20
C GLY A 17 -45.27 -62.79 39.63
N GLY A 18 -44.07 -63.36 39.54
CA GLY A 18 -43.78 -64.70 39.00
C GLY A 18 -42.30 -64.86 38.61
N ALA A 19 -41.60 -63.75 38.35
CA ALA A 19 -40.16 -63.73 38.09
C ALA A 19 -39.32 -63.70 39.39
N ARG A 20 -38.04 -64.10 39.31
CA ARG A 20 -37.11 -64.04 40.47
C ARG A 20 -37.01 -62.61 41.00
N PRO A 21 -36.87 -62.39 42.32
CA PRO A 21 -36.68 -61.05 42.88
C PRO A 21 -35.57 -60.29 42.15
N GLY A 22 -35.88 -59.07 41.68
CA GLY A 22 -34.95 -58.25 40.90
C GLY A 22 -34.95 -58.52 39.38
N SER A 23 -35.84 -59.37 38.86
CA SER A 23 -35.99 -59.55 37.41
C SER A 23 -36.63 -58.32 36.77
N VAL A 24 -36.16 -57.99 35.56
CA VAL A 24 -36.62 -56.83 34.81
C VAL A 24 -36.94 -57.20 33.36
N TRP A 25 -37.85 -56.45 32.76
CA TRP A 25 -38.09 -56.44 31.32
C TRP A 25 -37.41 -55.22 30.71
N THR A 26 -36.61 -55.41 29.67
CA THR A 26 -35.98 -54.31 28.93
C THR A 26 -36.39 -54.39 27.47
N HIS A 27 -36.92 -53.28 26.94
CA HIS A 27 -37.13 -53.09 25.50
C HIS A 27 -36.08 -52.09 25.00
N THR A 28 -35.36 -52.46 23.94
CA THR A 28 -34.29 -51.64 23.36
C THR A 28 -34.63 -51.31 21.92
N LEU A 29 -34.70 -50.00 21.64
CA LEU A 29 -34.72 -49.47 20.29
C LEU A 29 -33.27 -49.36 19.81
N LEU A 30 -32.97 -49.95 18.65
CA LEU A 30 -31.67 -49.82 17.99
C LEU A 30 -31.79 -48.75 16.91
N LEU A 31 -31.16 -47.61 17.15
CA LEU A 31 -31.27 -46.43 16.29
C LEU A 31 -30.06 -46.33 15.35
N THR A 32 -30.32 -46.08 14.07
CA THR A 32 -29.29 -45.71 13.09
C THR A 32 -28.89 -44.24 13.26
N PRO A 33 -27.74 -43.78 12.71
CA PRO A 33 -27.36 -42.37 12.71
C PRO A 33 -28.45 -41.43 12.19
N GLU A 34 -29.18 -41.84 11.14
CA GLU A 34 -30.28 -41.07 10.57
C GLU A 34 -31.45 -40.91 11.55
N GLN A 35 -31.72 -41.93 12.36
CA GLN A 35 -32.78 -41.91 13.38
C GLN A 35 -32.37 -41.12 14.63
N ILE A 36 -31.08 -41.03 14.93
CA ILE A 36 -30.56 -40.15 15.99
C ILE A 36 -30.62 -38.69 15.54
N ALA A 37 -30.57 -38.44 14.23
CA ALA A 37 -30.67 -37.11 13.65
C ALA A 37 -32.10 -36.55 13.58
N LEU A 38 -33.10 -37.25 14.14
CA LEU A 38 -34.47 -36.74 14.17
C LEU A 38 -34.59 -35.46 15.02
N PRO A 39 -35.33 -34.42 14.58
CA PRO A 39 -35.48 -33.19 15.35
C PRO A 39 -36.17 -33.39 16.71
N ASN A 40 -37.12 -34.34 16.78
CA ASN A 40 -37.89 -34.67 17.98
C ASN A 40 -37.56 -36.08 18.49
N VAL A 41 -36.46 -36.23 19.23
CA VAL A 41 -36.09 -37.51 19.84
C VAL A 41 -36.94 -37.88 21.06
N ALA A 42 -37.71 -36.94 21.61
CA ALA A 42 -38.58 -37.23 22.74
C ALA A 42 -39.75 -38.16 22.35
N SER A 43 -40.21 -38.14 21.09
CA SER A 43 -41.25 -39.05 20.60
C SER A 43 -40.82 -40.52 20.62
N LEU A 44 -39.52 -40.81 20.64
CA LEU A 44 -38.99 -42.18 20.77
C LEU A 44 -39.46 -42.85 22.07
N ALA A 45 -39.75 -42.07 23.12
CA ALA A 45 -40.25 -42.60 24.38
C ALA A 45 -41.63 -43.27 24.23
N ASP A 46 -42.45 -42.80 23.29
CA ASP A 46 -43.79 -43.32 23.03
C ASP A 46 -43.75 -44.66 22.25
N TRP A 47 -42.60 -45.04 21.69
CA TRP A 47 -42.43 -46.28 20.93
C TRP A 47 -42.07 -47.49 21.81
N PHE A 48 -41.77 -47.27 23.10
CA PHE A 48 -41.48 -48.36 24.01
C PHE A 48 -42.74 -49.14 24.39
N ARG A 49 -42.79 -50.41 23.99
CA ARG A 49 -43.84 -51.37 24.38
C ARG A 49 -43.39 -52.24 25.55
N ARG A 50 -44.09 -52.17 26.70
CA ARG A 50 -43.81 -53.01 27.88
C ARG A 50 -44.19 -54.48 27.59
N PRO A 51 -43.26 -55.45 27.75
CA PRO A 51 -43.58 -56.86 27.62
C PRO A 51 -44.59 -57.30 28.70
N ARG A 52 -45.63 -58.05 28.31
CA ARG A 52 -46.62 -58.60 29.26
C ARG A 52 -46.37 -60.07 29.60
N SER A 53 -45.68 -60.81 28.73
CA SER A 53 -45.27 -62.21 28.96
C SER A 53 -44.04 -62.57 28.11
N VAL A 54 -43.39 -63.70 28.44
CA VAL A 54 -42.25 -64.25 27.66
C VAL A 54 -42.67 -64.58 26.22
N ASP A 55 -43.91 -65.04 26.02
CA ASP A 55 -44.41 -65.48 24.71
C ASP A 55 -44.56 -64.33 23.71
N GLN A 56 -44.67 -63.08 24.18
CA GLN A 56 -44.68 -61.88 23.33
C GLN A 56 -43.30 -61.50 22.77
N ALA A 57 -42.22 -62.21 23.13
CA ALA A 57 -40.88 -61.94 22.65
C ALA A 57 -40.76 -61.98 21.10
N ILE A 58 -41.63 -62.73 20.42
CA ILE A 58 -41.67 -62.84 18.96
C ILE A 58 -42.04 -61.49 18.31
N GLU A 59 -42.89 -60.68 18.95
CA GLU A 59 -43.34 -59.38 18.43
C GLU A 59 -42.23 -58.32 18.36
N TYR A 60 -41.12 -58.53 19.09
CA TYR A 60 -39.95 -57.64 19.10
C TYR A 60 -38.90 -58.00 18.04
N GLY A 61 -39.11 -59.09 17.29
CA GLY A 61 -38.21 -59.54 16.22
C GLY A 61 -38.37 -58.77 14.90
N SER A 62 -39.43 -57.95 14.77
CA SER A 62 -39.73 -57.17 13.57
C SER A 62 -39.44 -55.69 13.79
N PRO A 63 -38.85 -54.97 12.80
CA PRO A 63 -38.68 -53.52 12.88
C PRO A 63 -40.01 -52.80 13.13
N LEU A 64 -39.97 -51.72 13.93
CA LEU A 64 -41.10 -50.80 14.06
C LEU A 64 -41.21 -49.96 12.79
N GLU A 65 -42.38 -49.95 12.15
CA GLU A 65 -42.69 -49.00 11.08
C GLU A 65 -43.08 -47.65 11.72
N ILE A 66 -42.41 -46.59 11.29
CA ILE A 66 -42.60 -45.23 11.82
C ILE A 66 -43.25 -44.40 10.71
N ASP A 67 -44.36 -43.72 11.00
CA ASP A 67 -44.99 -42.78 10.07
C ASP A 67 -44.18 -41.47 10.05
N GLU A 68 -44.01 -40.87 8.87
CA GLU A 68 -43.34 -39.57 8.71
C GLU A 68 -44.00 -38.47 9.57
N HIS A 69 -45.30 -38.60 9.87
CA HIS A 69 -46.03 -37.68 10.75
C HIS A 69 -45.59 -37.78 12.23
N ASP A 70 -45.09 -38.93 12.69
CA ASP A 70 -44.61 -39.15 14.06
C ASP A 70 -43.19 -38.58 14.28
N ILE A 71 -42.53 -38.22 13.18
CA ILE A 71 -41.16 -37.71 13.12
C ILE A 71 -41.14 -36.18 12.98
N ALA A 72 -42.24 -35.58 12.51
CA ALA A 72 -42.37 -34.15 12.35
C ALA A 72 -42.21 -33.40 13.68
N GLU A 73 -41.61 -32.21 13.63
CA GLU A 73 -41.48 -31.36 14.81
C GLU A 73 -42.89 -30.94 15.27
N PRO A 74 -43.31 -31.23 16.51
CA PRO A 74 -44.63 -30.84 16.94
C PRO A 74 -44.72 -29.30 16.99
N PRO A 75 -45.84 -28.70 16.54
CA PRO A 75 -46.00 -27.25 16.48
C PRO A 75 -45.82 -26.58 17.85
N HIS A 76 -46.13 -27.33 18.92
CA HIS A 76 -45.86 -26.95 20.29
C HIS A 76 -45.12 -28.08 21.01
N PRO A 77 -44.14 -27.74 21.86
CA PRO A 77 -43.53 -28.72 22.74
C PRO A 77 -44.60 -29.27 23.69
N PRO A 78 -44.52 -30.55 24.08
CA PRO A 78 -45.49 -31.10 25.02
C PRO A 78 -45.48 -30.26 26.31
N THR A 79 -46.61 -29.63 26.60
CA THR A 79 -46.95 -29.13 27.95
C THR A 79 -47.21 -30.34 28.85
N ARG A 80 -46.17 -31.13 29.11
CA ARG A 80 -46.20 -32.16 30.15
C ARG A 80 -45.60 -31.56 31.43
N SER A 81 -46.17 -31.97 32.54
CA SER A 81 -46.41 -31.17 33.75
C SER A 81 -45.13 -30.68 34.44
N GLN A 82 -45.03 -29.37 34.72
CA GLN A 82 -44.15 -28.84 35.77
C GLN A 82 -44.68 -29.33 37.13
N SER A 83 -44.28 -30.52 37.53
CA SER A 83 -44.60 -31.05 38.85
C SER A 83 -43.49 -31.99 39.27
N THR A 84 -42.47 -31.44 39.91
CA THR A 84 -41.72 -32.17 40.93
C THR A 84 -41.13 -31.18 41.92
N ASP A 85 -41.37 -31.44 43.21
CA ASP A 85 -40.78 -30.82 44.39
C ASP A 85 -39.22 -30.92 44.46
N ASN A 86 -38.54 -31.17 43.33
CA ASN A 86 -37.08 -31.33 43.25
C ASN A 86 -36.41 -29.98 42.90
N ASN A 87 -35.54 -29.52 43.79
CA ASN A 87 -34.83 -28.23 43.74
C ASN A 87 -33.82 -28.03 42.58
N ILE A 88 -33.68 -28.95 41.63
CA ILE A 88 -32.67 -28.87 40.55
C ILE A 88 -33.32 -28.40 39.25
N ARG A 89 -32.89 -27.26 38.71
CA ARG A 89 -33.45 -26.69 37.48
C ARG A 89 -32.78 -27.30 36.25
N LEU A 90 -33.47 -27.32 35.11
CA LEU A 90 -32.89 -27.70 33.81
C LEU A 90 -31.61 -26.91 33.50
N ALA A 91 -31.59 -25.62 33.82
CA ALA A 91 -30.41 -24.76 33.68
C ALA A 91 -29.19 -25.28 34.47
N ASP A 92 -29.40 -25.86 35.66
CA ASP A 92 -28.32 -26.41 36.48
C ASP A 92 -27.76 -27.69 35.85
N ILE A 93 -28.62 -28.52 35.26
CA ILE A 93 -28.21 -29.74 34.54
C ILE A 93 -27.41 -29.38 33.29
N ILE A 94 -27.92 -28.44 32.48
CA ILE A 94 -27.23 -27.96 31.27
C ILE A 94 -25.89 -27.32 31.64
N GLY A 95 -25.86 -26.45 32.65
CA GLY A 95 -24.63 -25.82 33.13
C GLY A 95 -23.60 -26.85 33.56
N ALA A 96 -24.00 -27.82 34.39
CA ALA A 96 -23.10 -28.88 34.84
C ALA A 96 -22.62 -29.79 33.71
N LEU A 97 -23.43 -30.08 32.69
CA LEU A 97 -23.03 -30.94 31.59
C LEU A 97 -22.02 -30.29 30.64
N TYR A 98 -22.17 -28.99 30.37
CA TYR A 98 -21.52 -28.35 29.24
C TYR A 98 -20.55 -27.22 29.63
N GLN A 99 -20.46 -26.83 30.90
CA GLN A 99 -19.44 -25.87 31.33
C GLN A 99 -18.03 -26.44 31.14
N SER A 100 -17.08 -25.58 30.75
CA SER A 100 -15.71 -26.00 30.41
C SER A 100 -15.02 -26.84 31.49
N ASP A 101 -15.23 -26.51 32.77
CA ASP A 101 -14.58 -27.21 33.90
C ASP A 101 -15.22 -28.57 34.19
N SER A 102 -16.48 -28.77 33.78
CA SER A 102 -17.27 -29.98 34.06
C SER A 102 -17.49 -30.87 32.83
N ALA A 103 -17.21 -30.38 31.62
CA ALA A 103 -17.47 -31.08 30.35
C ALA A 103 -16.80 -32.46 30.21
N ASN A 104 -15.83 -32.79 31.07
CA ASN A 104 -15.16 -34.09 31.13
C ASN A 104 -15.61 -35.00 32.28
N HIS A 105 -16.51 -34.55 33.15
CA HIS A 105 -16.99 -35.31 34.32
C HIS A 105 -18.38 -35.92 34.07
N ALA A 106 -18.66 -37.06 34.68
CA ALA A 106 -20.01 -37.62 34.68
C ALA A 106 -20.89 -36.89 35.71
N ILE A 107 -22.15 -36.65 35.37
CA ILE A 107 -23.08 -35.92 36.24
C ILE A 107 -24.00 -36.90 36.95
N LEU A 108 -24.06 -36.80 38.28
CA LEU A 108 -24.94 -37.60 39.13
C LEU A 108 -26.10 -36.73 39.64
N LEU A 109 -27.34 -37.16 39.39
CA LEU A 109 -28.57 -36.52 39.84
C LEU A 109 -29.27 -37.40 40.88
N PRO A 110 -29.16 -37.11 42.18
CA PRO A 110 -29.94 -37.79 43.20
C PRO A 110 -31.43 -37.47 43.04
N ALA A 111 -32.26 -38.50 42.92
CA ALA A 111 -33.71 -38.38 42.78
C ALA A 111 -34.45 -39.34 43.70
N ALA A 112 -35.66 -38.96 44.12
CA ALA A 112 -36.57 -39.85 44.81
C ALA A 112 -37.18 -40.88 43.83
N SER A 113 -37.45 -40.47 42.60
CA SER A 113 -37.95 -41.33 41.53
C SER A 113 -37.20 -41.10 40.23
N ALA A 114 -36.96 -42.19 39.49
CA ALA A 114 -36.38 -42.15 38.14
C ALA A 114 -37.26 -41.36 37.15
N ALA A 115 -38.58 -41.34 37.38
CA ALA A 115 -39.54 -40.65 36.51
C ALA A 115 -39.42 -39.13 36.58
N ASP A 116 -38.89 -38.58 37.69
CA ASP A 116 -38.78 -37.14 37.94
C ASP A 116 -37.93 -36.41 36.89
N TYR A 117 -37.04 -37.14 36.22
CA TYR A 117 -36.05 -36.60 35.29
C TYR A 117 -36.17 -37.18 33.87
N GLU A 118 -37.15 -38.04 33.59
CA GLU A 118 -37.28 -38.69 32.27
C GLU A 118 -37.43 -37.66 31.14
N GLU A 119 -38.37 -36.72 31.27
CA GLU A 119 -38.62 -35.69 30.26
C GLU A 119 -37.46 -34.70 30.15
N VAL A 120 -36.91 -34.26 31.28
CA VAL A 120 -35.78 -33.31 31.33
C VAL A 120 -34.54 -33.86 30.61
N LEU A 121 -34.26 -35.16 30.74
CA LEU A 121 -33.14 -35.81 30.07
C LEU A 121 -33.38 -35.92 28.55
N LEU A 122 -34.61 -36.16 28.13
CA LEU A 122 -34.98 -36.14 26.71
C LEU A 122 -34.86 -34.73 26.12
N ASP A 123 -35.23 -33.69 26.87
CA ASP A 123 -35.03 -32.30 26.45
C ASP A 123 -33.54 -31.98 26.28
N VAL A 124 -32.70 -32.36 27.24
CA VAL A 124 -31.24 -32.21 27.15
C VAL A 124 -30.66 -32.96 25.95
N TRP A 125 -31.16 -34.15 25.64
CA TRP A 125 -30.73 -34.92 24.47
C TRP A 125 -31.22 -34.27 23.16
N SER A 126 -32.41 -33.68 23.18
CA SER A 126 -33.03 -33.04 22.00
C SER A 126 -32.30 -31.77 21.55
N ILE A 127 -31.67 -31.02 22.47
CA ILE A 127 -30.92 -29.81 22.11
C ILE A 127 -29.56 -30.12 21.46
N GLN A 128 -29.00 -31.32 21.68
CA GLN A 128 -27.74 -31.76 21.08
C GLN A 128 -27.91 -31.99 19.58
N TRP A 129 -26.87 -31.68 18.79
CA TRP A 129 -26.82 -32.05 17.37
C TRP A 129 -26.54 -33.56 17.21
N PRO A 130 -26.85 -34.17 16.04
CA PRO A 130 -26.88 -35.62 15.89
C PRO A 130 -25.59 -36.34 16.30
N GLU A 131 -24.43 -35.85 15.85
CA GLU A 131 -23.15 -36.47 16.15
C GLU A 131 -22.81 -36.41 17.65
N LEU A 132 -23.23 -35.36 18.37
CA LEU A 132 -23.06 -35.30 19.83
C LEU A 132 -23.97 -36.28 20.55
N ARG A 133 -25.21 -36.45 20.07
CA ARG A 133 -26.16 -37.42 20.64
C ARG A 133 -25.63 -38.85 20.58
N GLU A 134 -24.96 -39.22 19.49
CA GLU A 134 -24.33 -40.53 19.34
C GLU A 134 -23.28 -40.82 20.41
N HIS A 135 -22.63 -39.78 20.92
CA HIS A 135 -21.56 -39.88 21.91
C HIS A 135 -22.03 -39.62 23.34
N PHE A 136 -23.30 -39.27 23.53
CA PHE A 136 -23.91 -38.97 24.81
C PHE A 136 -24.60 -40.20 25.41
N SER A 137 -24.35 -40.46 26.69
CA SER A 137 -24.84 -41.63 27.40
C SER A 137 -25.54 -41.20 28.69
N PHE A 138 -26.77 -41.67 28.89
CA PHE A 138 -27.55 -41.29 30.06
C PHE A 138 -28.40 -42.43 30.63
N CYS A 139 -28.76 -42.33 31.90
CA CYS A 139 -29.62 -43.30 32.58
C CYS A 139 -30.48 -42.61 33.64
N THR A 140 -31.80 -42.77 33.57
CA THR A 140 -32.75 -42.21 34.55
C THR A 140 -32.93 -43.07 35.81
N GLY A 141 -32.42 -44.31 35.82
CA GLY A 141 -32.63 -45.29 36.90
C GLY A 141 -31.37 -46.07 37.27
N ALA A 142 -30.26 -45.38 37.50
CA ALA A 142 -28.98 -46.00 37.80
C ALA A 142 -28.90 -46.43 39.28
N LEU A 143 -29.19 -47.72 39.56
CA LEU A 143 -29.07 -48.31 40.91
C LEU A 143 -27.62 -48.52 41.38
N SER A 144 -26.66 -48.38 40.46
CA SER A 144 -25.21 -48.45 40.65
C SER A 144 -24.53 -47.53 39.64
N PHE A 145 -23.24 -47.23 39.83
CA PHE A 145 -22.46 -46.46 38.85
C PHE A 145 -22.41 -47.21 37.51
N ARG A 146 -22.87 -46.56 36.43
CA ARG A 146 -22.94 -47.14 35.07
C ARG A 146 -21.78 -46.66 34.22
N GLN A 147 -21.21 -47.61 33.48
CA GLN A 147 -20.16 -47.35 32.50
C GLN A 147 -20.43 -48.16 31.23
N VAL A 148 -20.03 -47.63 30.09
CA VAL A 148 -19.98 -48.34 28.81
C VAL A 148 -18.56 -48.28 28.28
N ALA A 149 -17.98 -49.44 27.94
CA ALA A 149 -16.59 -49.56 27.49
C ALA A 149 -15.56 -48.85 28.42
N GLY A 150 -15.79 -48.91 29.74
CA GLY A 150 -14.93 -48.28 30.75
C GLY A 150 -15.14 -46.78 30.95
N ARG A 151 -15.99 -46.12 30.14
CA ARG A 151 -16.35 -44.71 30.31
C ARG A 151 -17.63 -44.57 31.15
N PRO A 152 -17.65 -43.72 32.19
CA PRO A 152 -18.87 -43.33 32.90
C PRO A 152 -19.96 -42.81 31.97
N PHE A 153 -21.22 -43.12 32.27
CA PHE A 153 -22.32 -42.45 31.59
C PHE A 153 -22.27 -40.95 31.89
N ASP A 154 -22.50 -40.12 30.87
CA ASP A 154 -22.40 -38.66 30.98
C ASP A 154 -23.38 -38.07 31.99
N LEU A 155 -24.58 -38.66 32.09
CA LEU A 155 -25.63 -38.23 33.01
C LEU A 155 -26.36 -39.43 33.65
N GLN A 156 -26.37 -39.52 34.97
CA GLN A 156 -26.97 -40.63 35.70
C GLN A 156 -27.87 -40.11 36.82
N VAL A 157 -29.16 -40.44 36.74
CA VAL A 157 -30.11 -40.24 37.83
C VAL A 157 -30.00 -41.45 38.76
N ILE A 158 -29.73 -41.18 40.02
CA ILE A 158 -29.42 -42.19 41.04
C ILE A 158 -30.37 -42.06 42.23
N PRO A 159 -30.67 -43.16 42.94
CA PRO A 159 -31.48 -43.09 44.16
C PRO A 159 -30.84 -42.19 45.21
N GLN A 160 -31.63 -41.28 45.79
CA GLN A 160 -31.14 -40.29 46.75
C GLN A 160 -30.46 -40.91 47.98
N ASP A 161 -31.00 -42.02 48.47
CA ASP A 161 -30.48 -42.81 49.61
C ASP A 161 -29.14 -43.52 49.32
N ARG A 162 -28.75 -43.64 48.05
CA ARG A 162 -27.52 -44.30 47.60
C ARG A 162 -26.47 -43.34 47.03
N SER A 163 -26.77 -42.05 46.97
CA SER A 163 -25.92 -41.00 46.38
C SER A 163 -24.46 -41.03 46.86
N THR A 164 -24.24 -41.03 48.17
CA THR A 164 -22.90 -41.05 48.79
C THR A 164 -22.11 -42.33 48.49
N THR A 165 -22.80 -43.47 48.38
CA THR A 165 -22.16 -44.75 48.06
C THR A 165 -21.73 -44.79 46.60
N ILE A 166 -22.59 -44.32 45.70
CA ILE A 166 -22.31 -44.28 44.25
C ILE A 166 -21.21 -43.26 43.94
N GLU A 167 -21.23 -42.08 44.56
CA GLU A 167 -20.18 -41.06 44.43
C GLU A 167 -18.81 -41.61 44.84
N ARG A 168 -18.73 -42.32 45.98
CA ARG A 168 -17.48 -42.97 46.42
C ARG A 168 -16.94 -44.00 45.44
N LEU A 169 -17.83 -44.73 44.76
CA LEU A 169 -17.46 -45.76 43.78
C LEU A 169 -16.96 -45.13 42.47
N ALA A 170 -17.38 -43.92 42.16
CA ALA A 170 -17.07 -43.22 40.93
C ALA A 170 -15.75 -42.42 40.96
N ALA A 171 -15.05 -42.38 42.11
CA ALA A 171 -13.81 -41.62 42.32
C ALA A 171 -13.97 -40.11 41.98
N GLN A 172 -12.89 -39.41 41.59
CA GLN A 172 -12.89 -37.98 41.26
C GLN A 172 -13.47 -37.64 39.88
N GLU A 173 -14.10 -38.59 39.19
CA GLU A 173 -14.59 -38.43 37.80
C GLU A 173 -16.06 -37.99 37.69
N VAL A 174 -16.70 -37.64 38.82
CA VAL A 174 -18.13 -37.27 38.89
C VAL A 174 -18.39 -35.95 39.58
N ILE A 175 -19.51 -35.33 39.20
CA ILE A 175 -20.09 -34.15 39.86
C ILE A 175 -21.50 -34.52 40.33
N LEU A 176 -21.75 -34.38 41.63
CA LEU A 176 -23.05 -34.58 42.26
C LEU A 176 -23.85 -33.27 42.27
N LEU A 177 -25.01 -33.22 41.59
CA LEU A 177 -25.90 -32.05 41.65
C LEU A 177 -27.02 -32.29 42.68
N GLY A 178 -27.10 -31.48 43.75
CA GLY A 178 -28.15 -31.64 44.76
C GLY A 178 -28.19 -30.54 45.83
N ALA A 179 -29.28 -30.51 46.59
CA ALA A 179 -29.68 -29.41 47.50
C ALA A 179 -28.76 -29.14 48.72
N GLY A 180 -27.64 -29.87 48.87
CA GLY A 180 -26.74 -29.76 50.04
C GLY A 180 -25.25 -29.71 49.73
N HIS A 181 -24.82 -29.75 48.47
CA HIS A 181 -23.42 -29.65 48.07
C HIS A 181 -23.29 -28.51 47.06
N ARG A 182 -22.56 -27.45 47.45
CA ARG A 182 -22.14 -26.26 46.66
C ARG A 182 -22.76 -26.10 45.26
N ALA A 183 -24.09 -26.04 45.16
CA ALA A 183 -24.79 -25.74 43.91
C ALA A 183 -24.44 -24.34 43.38
N HIS A 184 -23.88 -23.49 44.24
CA HIS A 184 -23.47 -22.12 43.95
C HIS A 184 -22.16 -22.01 43.15
N SER A 185 -21.44 -23.10 42.87
CA SER A 185 -20.12 -23.04 42.21
C SER A 185 -20.10 -23.45 40.73
N HIS A 186 -21.16 -24.10 40.23
CA HIS A 186 -21.15 -24.75 38.91
C HIS A 186 -22.30 -24.30 37.99
N SER A 187 -23.06 -23.27 38.37
CA SER A 187 -24.04 -22.69 37.47
C SER A 187 -23.32 -21.75 36.52
N ALA A 188 -23.06 -22.20 35.30
CA ALA A 188 -22.52 -21.35 34.26
C ALA A 188 -23.46 -20.15 34.06
N THR A 189 -22.94 -18.93 34.09
CA THR A 189 -23.73 -17.70 33.98
C THR A 189 -24.60 -17.70 32.72
N TRP A 190 -24.12 -18.26 31.61
CA TRP A 190 -24.90 -18.42 30.38
C TRP A 190 -26.06 -19.41 30.53
N ALA A 191 -25.91 -20.45 31.35
CA ALA A 191 -26.94 -21.47 31.56
C ALA A 191 -28.06 -20.93 32.47
N THR A 192 -27.75 -20.04 33.42
CA THR A 192 -28.78 -19.39 34.27
C THR A 192 -29.76 -18.51 33.49
N GLY A 193 -29.34 -18.00 32.32
CA GLY A 193 -30.17 -17.22 31.42
C GLY A 193 -31.14 -18.07 30.58
N LEU A 194 -30.94 -19.40 30.53
CA LEU A 194 -31.87 -20.31 29.85
C LEU A 194 -33.15 -20.40 30.68
N ARG A 195 -34.20 -19.73 30.19
CA ARG A 195 -35.55 -19.93 30.71
C ARG A 195 -35.96 -21.37 30.41
N PRO A 196 -36.61 -22.08 31.35
CA PRO A 196 -37.18 -23.41 31.10
C PRO A 196 -38.44 -23.33 30.22
N ASP A 197 -38.51 -22.33 29.34
CA ASP A 197 -39.52 -22.26 28.31
C ASP A 197 -38.99 -22.93 27.05
N ALA A 198 -39.89 -23.54 26.32
CA ALA A 198 -39.52 -24.37 25.21
C ALA A 198 -39.22 -23.57 23.92
N ALA A 199 -39.47 -22.26 23.92
CA ALA A 199 -39.02 -21.38 22.85
C ALA A 199 -37.49 -21.17 22.94
N ALA A 200 -36.98 -20.87 24.15
CA ALA A 200 -35.55 -20.70 24.38
C ALA A 200 -34.74 -21.98 24.09
N LEU A 201 -35.27 -23.15 24.43
CA LEU A 201 -34.64 -24.43 24.10
C LEU A 201 -34.63 -24.70 22.60
N ARG A 202 -35.69 -24.31 21.88
CA ARG A 202 -35.77 -24.43 20.42
C ARG A 202 -34.76 -23.52 19.72
N GLU A 203 -34.64 -22.27 20.15
CA GLU A 203 -33.64 -21.31 19.65
C GLU A 203 -32.22 -21.86 19.86
N LEU A 204 -31.91 -22.31 21.08
CA LEU A 204 -30.62 -22.91 21.40
C LEU A 204 -30.33 -24.14 20.53
N ARG A 205 -31.32 -25.03 20.37
CA ARG A 205 -31.19 -26.21 19.51
C ARG A 205 -30.91 -25.81 18.07
N ASN A 206 -31.69 -24.89 17.50
CA ASN A 206 -31.52 -24.46 16.12
C ASN A 206 -30.12 -23.86 15.90
N PHE A 207 -29.65 -23.04 16.84
CA PHE A 207 -28.29 -22.50 16.82
C PHE A 207 -27.23 -23.61 16.94
N ALA A 208 -27.40 -24.54 17.89
CA ALA A 208 -26.50 -25.67 18.08
C ALA A 208 -26.45 -26.60 16.85
N TRP A 209 -27.56 -26.79 16.16
CA TRP A 209 -27.67 -27.60 14.96
C TRP A 209 -27.09 -26.92 13.73
N GLN A 210 -27.17 -25.60 13.66
CA GLN A 210 -26.57 -24.83 12.57
C GLN A 210 -25.05 -24.93 12.58
N PHE A 211 -24.43 -24.86 13.77
CA PHE A 211 -22.97 -24.78 13.90
C PHE A 211 -22.28 -26.05 14.39
N GLY A 212 -22.96 -26.86 15.20
CA GLY A 212 -22.46 -28.06 15.85
C GLY A 212 -21.89 -29.14 14.93
N PRO A 213 -22.53 -29.48 13.80
CA PRO A 213 -22.02 -30.53 12.89
C PRO A 213 -20.62 -30.27 12.32
N ARG A 214 -20.11 -29.02 12.42
CA ARG A 214 -18.75 -28.64 11.97
C ARG A 214 -17.75 -28.54 13.13
N LEU A 215 -18.14 -28.93 14.33
CA LEU A 215 -17.34 -28.90 15.55
C LEU A 215 -17.07 -30.33 16.03
N ALA A 216 -16.21 -30.47 17.03
CA ALA A 216 -16.02 -31.76 17.68
C ALA A 216 -17.32 -32.18 18.39
N PRO A 217 -17.76 -33.46 18.28
CA PRO A 217 -18.98 -33.94 18.92
C PRO A 217 -18.77 -34.20 20.42
N ASP A 218 -18.34 -33.16 21.14
CA ASP A 218 -18.08 -33.21 22.58
C ASP A 218 -18.88 -32.14 23.35
N ARG A 219 -19.01 -32.39 24.66
CA ARG A 219 -19.79 -31.52 25.56
C ARG A 219 -19.18 -30.12 25.68
N LEU A 220 -17.86 -29.99 25.55
CA LEU A 220 -17.17 -28.71 25.60
C LEU A 220 -17.56 -27.82 24.41
N SER A 221 -17.62 -28.40 23.21
CA SER A 221 -18.01 -27.71 21.98
C SER A 221 -19.47 -27.27 22.07
N PHE A 222 -20.35 -28.11 22.63
CA PHE A 222 -21.73 -27.71 22.90
C PHE A 222 -21.82 -26.53 23.86
N GLY A 223 -21.09 -26.59 24.98
CA GLY A 223 -21.03 -25.50 25.96
C GLY A 223 -20.60 -24.17 25.35
N ARG A 224 -19.57 -24.19 24.51
CA ARG A 224 -19.10 -23.00 23.77
C ARG A 224 -20.18 -22.44 22.84
N VAL A 225 -20.88 -23.30 22.10
CA VAL A 225 -21.96 -22.87 21.20
C VAL A 225 -23.14 -22.29 21.98
N ALA A 226 -23.51 -22.92 23.09
CA ALA A 226 -24.59 -22.45 23.95
C ALA A 226 -24.26 -21.12 24.64
N GLU A 227 -23.00 -20.95 25.06
CA GLU A 227 -22.52 -19.68 25.62
C GLU A 227 -22.51 -18.57 24.56
N LEU A 228 -22.07 -18.84 23.33
CA LEU A 228 -22.14 -17.87 22.23
C LEU A 228 -23.57 -17.50 21.89
N HIS A 229 -24.49 -18.47 21.88
CA HIS A 229 -25.92 -18.19 21.70
C HIS A 229 -26.45 -17.26 22.79
N SER A 230 -26.07 -17.50 24.06
CA SER A 230 -26.46 -16.61 25.17
C SER A 230 -25.92 -15.20 25.00
N ILE A 231 -24.66 -15.04 24.57
CA ILE A 231 -24.08 -13.71 24.29
C ILE A 231 -24.82 -13.07 23.13
N ALA A 232 -25.05 -13.83 22.04
CA ALA A 232 -25.74 -13.37 20.84
C ALA A 232 -27.14 -12.81 21.12
N ARG A 233 -27.89 -13.43 22.04
CA ARG A 233 -29.22 -12.96 22.47
C ARG A 233 -29.18 -11.67 23.29
N GLY A 234 -28.05 -11.39 23.93
CA GLY A 234 -27.85 -10.23 24.81
C GLY A 234 -27.05 -9.10 24.17
N LEU A 235 -26.67 -9.22 22.90
CA LEU A 235 -25.90 -8.19 22.22
C LEU A 235 -26.71 -6.88 22.20
N SER A 236 -26.16 -5.85 22.83
CA SER A 236 -26.79 -4.54 22.92
C SER A 236 -25.84 -3.43 22.49
N ASP A 237 -24.54 -3.63 22.66
CA ASP A 237 -23.52 -2.63 22.35
C ASP A 237 -22.26 -3.22 21.67
N ARG A 238 -21.31 -2.33 21.40
CA ARG A 238 -20.01 -2.66 20.80
C ARG A 238 -19.14 -3.54 21.70
N THR A 239 -19.26 -3.42 23.01
CA THR A 239 -18.48 -4.20 23.99
C THR A 239 -18.92 -5.66 23.96
N ASP A 240 -20.21 -5.90 23.86
CA ASP A 240 -20.79 -7.24 23.74
C ASP A 240 -20.29 -7.94 22.47
N TRP A 241 -20.23 -7.21 21.36
CA TRP A 241 -19.71 -7.73 20.09
C TRP A 241 -18.21 -8.02 20.13
N GLN A 242 -17.43 -7.15 20.77
CA GLN A 242 -16.00 -7.39 21.01
C GLN A 242 -15.79 -8.66 21.85
N SER A 243 -16.56 -8.83 22.92
CA SER A 243 -16.54 -10.02 23.76
C SER A 243 -16.86 -11.29 22.96
N LEU A 244 -17.88 -11.23 22.08
CA LEU A 244 -18.23 -12.35 21.19
C LEU A 244 -17.07 -12.73 20.27
N LEU A 245 -16.50 -11.77 19.54
CA LEU A 245 -15.42 -12.03 18.58
C LEU A 245 -14.13 -12.52 19.27
N GLU A 246 -13.78 -11.94 20.41
CA GLU A 246 -12.65 -12.38 21.23
C GLU A 246 -12.82 -13.83 21.68
N ARG A 247 -14.00 -14.21 22.18
CA ARG A 247 -14.29 -15.58 22.60
C ARG A 247 -14.24 -16.57 21.43
N VAL A 248 -14.87 -16.23 20.31
CA VAL A 248 -14.86 -17.09 19.11
C VAL A 248 -13.43 -17.36 18.64
N GLY A 249 -12.59 -16.33 18.49
CA GLY A 249 -11.23 -16.57 18.02
C GLY A 249 -10.29 -17.12 19.09
N ALA A 250 -10.55 -16.90 20.39
CA ALA A 250 -9.82 -17.56 21.47
C ALA A 250 -10.09 -19.07 21.52
N TRP A 251 -11.35 -19.49 21.36
CA TRP A 251 -11.72 -20.90 21.36
C TRP A 251 -11.38 -21.64 20.07
N TYR A 252 -11.37 -20.91 18.94
CA TYR A 252 -11.08 -21.45 17.62
C TYR A 252 -9.93 -20.66 16.96
N PRO A 253 -8.68 -20.76 17.44
CA PRO A 253 -7.58 -19.93 16.95
C PRO A 253 -7.13 -20.27 15.53
N ARG A 254 -7.37 -21.50 15.05
CA ARG A 254 -7.03 -21.91 13.68
C ARG A 254 -8.05 -21.38 12.68
N ARG A 255 -7.60 -20.79 11.57
CA ARG A 255 -8.47 -20.22 10.53
C ARG A 255 -9.58 -21.16 10.04
N ALA A 256 -9.25 -22.41 9.76
CA ALA A 256 -10.22 -23.41 9.26
C ALA A 256 -11.18 -23.95 10.35
N ALA A 257 -10.88 -23.75 11.64
CA ALA A 257 -11.74 -24.24 12.71
C ALA A 257 -12.98 -23.36 12.86
N ALA A 258 -14.15 -23.99 13.00
CA ALA A 258 -15.43 -23.33 13.20
C ALA A 258 -15.74 -22.24 12.15
N GLU A 259 -15.40 -22.49 10.88
CA GLU A 259 -15.53 -21.50 9.79
C GLU A 259 -16.95 -20.92 9.69
N ALA A 260 -17.99 -21.75 9.73
CA ALA A 260 -19.38 -21.28 9.69
C ALA A 260 -19.73 -20.32 10.83
N LEU A 261 -19.27 -20.63 12.06
CA LEU A 261 -19.51 -19.83 13.24
C LEU A 261 -18.75 -18.49 13.16
N LYS A 262 -17.52 -18.52 12.65
CA LYS A 262 -16.72 -17.31 12.41
C LYS A 262 -17.31 -16.43 11.33
N SER A 263 -17.78 -17.01 10.22
CA SER A 263 -18.47 -16.27 9.17
C SER A 263 -19.76 -15.65 9.71
N TRP A 264 -20.56 -16.41 10.46
CA TRP A 264 -21.76 -15.87 11.12
C TRP A 264 -21.44 -14.72 12.07
N ALA A 265 -20.38 -14.83 12.87
CA ALA A 265 -19.94 -13.75 13.77
C ALA A 265 -19.43 -12.50 13.03
N LEU A 266 -19.14 -12.59 11.73
CA LEU A 266 -18.69 -11.48 10.89
C LEU A 266 -19.80 -10.90 9.99
N ASP A 267 -20.89 -11.64 9.76
CA ASP A 267 -21.94 -11.32 8.79
C ASP A 267 -23.05 -10.43 9.40
N GLU A 268 -23.54 -9.48 8.61
CA GLU A 268 -24.63 -8.54 8.95
C GLU A 268 -25.96 -9.24 9.20
N SER A 269 -26.16 -10.34 8.50
CA SER A 269 -27.43 -11.04 8.39
C SER A 269 -27.83 -11.80 9.66
N GLY A 270 -26.86 -12.03 10.57
CA GLY A 270 -27.03 -12.88 11.75
C GLY A 270 -27.46 -12.16 13.02
N SER A 271 -27.41 -10.82 13.06
CA SER A 271 -27.65 -10.05 14.27
C SER A 271 -29.03 -9.40 14.24
N SER A 272 -29.97 -9.93 15.01
CA SER A 272 -31.25 -9.28 15.36
C SER A 272 -31.02 -8.14 16.37
N LEU A 273 -30.04 -7.27 16.11
CA LEU A 273 -29.81 -6.08 16.92
C LEU A 273 -30.92 -5.06 16.66
N THR A 274 -31.32 -4.33 17.70
CA THR A 274 -32.24 -3.19 17.58
C THR A 274 -31.62 -2.02 16.80
N GLU A 275 -30.28 -1.92 16.79
CA GLU A 275 -29.51 -1.04 15.90
C GLU A 275 -28.28 -1.81 15.36
N PRO A 276 -28.12 -1.97 14.03
CA PRO A 276 -26.97 -2.65 13.47
C PRO A 276 -25.69 -1.84 13.73
N LEU A 277 -24.64 -2.49 14.26
CA LEU A 277 -23.31 -1.87 14.35
C LEU A 277 -22.88 -1.33 12.99
N THR A 278 -22.31 -0.12 12.99
CA THR A 278 -21.75 0.49 11.79
C THR A 278 -20.60 -0.36 11.24
N SER A 279 -20.33 -0.23 9.93
CA SER A 279 -19.20 -0.91 9.30
C SER A 279 -17.86 -0.52 9.95
N LEU A 280 -17.74 0.72 10.45
CA LEU A 280 -16.57 1.22 11.18
C LEU A 280 -16.38 0.58 12.56
N ASP A 281 -17.45 0.36 13.32
CA ASP A 281 -17.34 -0.32 14.62
C ASP A 281 -16.81 -1.74 14.45
N ARG A 282 -17.23 -2.44 13.40
CA ARG A 282 -16.73 -3.79 13.09
C ARG A 282 -15.27 -3.77 12.67
N LEU A 283 -14.87 -2.84 11.79
CA LEU A 283 -13.46 -2.63 11.45
C LEU A 283 -12.63 -2.37 12.72
N SER A 284 -13.16 -1.58 13.65
CA SER A 284 -12.47 -1.20 14.88
C SER A 284 -12.33 -2.36 15.87
N VAL A 285 -13.35 -3.20 16.02
CA VAL A 285 -13.27 -4.38 16.88
C VAL A 285 -12.32 -5.43 16.31
N LEU A 286 -12.42 -5.73 15.01
CA LEU A 286 -11.57 -6.73 14.35
C LEU A 286 -10.09 -6.34 14.32
N SER A 287 -9.82 -5.05 14.15
CA SER A 287 -8.45 -4.53 14.12
C SER A 287 -7.76 -4.56 15.49
N ARG A 288 -8.51 -4.31 16.56
CA ARG A 288 -8.03 -4.31 17.95
C ARG A 288 -7.91 -5.71 18.54
N SER A 289 -8.74 -6.65 18.09
CA SER A 289 -8.77 -7.98 18.66
C SER A 289 -7.53 -8.80 18.28
N ALA A 290 -6.82 -9.34 19.27
CA ALA A 290 -5.77 -10.34 19.05
C ALA A 290 -6.30 -11.59 18.32
N ALA A 291 -7.61 -11.82 18.41
CA ALA A 291 -8.33 -12.91 17.77
C ALA A 291 -8.59 -12.69 16.27
N GLY A 292 -8.37 -11.48 15.71
CA GLY A 292 -8.66 -11.18 14.30
C GLY A 292 -7.97 -12.11 13.31
N SER A 293 -6.74 -12.55 13.61
CA SER A 293 -5.97 -13.50 12.79
C SER A 293 -6.61 -14.90 12.68
N ALA A 294 -7.48 -15.26 13.64
CA ALA A 294 -8.17 -16.54 13.71
C ALA A 294 -9.36 -16.62 12.74
N PHE A 295 -9.87 -15.50 12.25
CA PHE A 295 -11.01 -15.49 11.35
C PHE A 295 -10.55 -15.75 9.90
N PRO A 296 -11.12 -16.70 9.16
CA PRO A 296 -10.83 -16.87 7.74
C PRO A 296 -11.50 -15.75 6.94
N GLY A 297 -10.79 -15.18 5.96
CA GLY A 297 -11.38 -14.18 5.06
C GLY A 297 -11.82 -12.87 5.72
N TRP A 298 -11.44 -12.60 6.98
CA TRP A 298 -11.76 -11.34 7.68
C TRP A 298 -11.39 -10.11 6.85
N TRP A 299 -10.30 -10.16 6.08
CA TRP A 299 -9.91 -9.07 5.19
C TRP A 299 -10.98 -8.78 4.11
N ARG A 300 -11.74 -9.78 3.62
CA ARG A 300 -12.84 -9.56 2.67
C ARG A 300 -14.00 -8.83 3.34
N SER A 301 -14.36 -9.24 4.56
CA SER A 301 -15.34 -8.54 5.38
C SER A 301 -14.86 -7.14 5.75
N LEU A 302 -13.56 -6.95 5.98
CA LEU A 302 -12.98 -5.62 6.13
C LEU A 302 -13.04 -4.82 4.83
N SER A 303 -12.81 -5.45 3.67
CA SER A 303 -12.85 -4.76 2.37
C SER A 303 -14.25 -4.25 2.09
N SER A 304 -15.27 -5.08 2.26
CA SER A 304 -16.67 -4.66 2.10
C SER A 304 -17.06 -3.59 3.11
N ALA A 305 -16.68 -3.75 4.39
CA ALA A 305 -16.95 -2.76 5.43
C ALA A 305 -16.21 -1.43 5.16
N PHE A 306 -15.00 -1.49 4.64
CA PHE A 306 -14.17 -0.33 4.26
C PHE A 306 -14.79 0.41 3.08
N LEU A 307 -15.15 -0.29 2.00
CA LEU A 307 -15.79 0.31 0.82
C LEU A 307 -17.16 0.92 1.17
N GLN A 308 -17.93 0.25 2.04
CA GLN A 308 -19.20 0.79 2.53
C GLN A 308 -18.98 2.04 3.39
N ALA A 309 -18.02 2.01 4.33
CA ALA A 309 -17.67 3.16 5.15
C ALA A 309 -17.17 4.35 4.29
N MET A 310 -16.43 4.09 3.22
CA MET A 310 -16.05 5.12 2.25
C MET A 310 -17.26 5.77 1.58
N SER A 311 -18.33 5.01 1.32
CA SER A 311 -19.52 5.50 0.63
C SER A 311 -20.52 6.25 1.54
N VAL A 312 -20.50 5.99 2.84
CA VAL A 312 -21.51 6.51 3.79
C VAL A 312 -20.93 7.53 4.78
N ASP A 313 -19.74 7.29 5.33
CA ASP A 313 -19.21 8.01 6.50
C ASP A 313 -17.71 8.35 6.36
N GLU A 314 -17.34 9.02 5.26
CA GLU A 314 -15.95 9.35 4.95
C GLU A 314 -15.17 10.08 6.09
N PRO A 315 -15.75 11.06 6.82
CA PRO A 315 -15.03 11.75 7.90
C PRO A 315 -14.65 10.83 9.07
N GLU A 316 -15.55 9.93 9.47
CA GLU A 316 -15.29 8.99 10.56
C GLU A 316 -14.29 7.92 10.14
N LEU A 317 -14.36 7.46 8.89
CA LEU A 317 -13.36 6.56 8.31
C LEU A 317 -11.96 7.20 8.33
N ARG A 318 -11.85 8.49 7.98
CA ARG A 318 -10.57 9.23 8.04
C ARG A 318 -10.02 9.29 9.46
N VAL A 319 -10.86 9.58 10.47
CA VAL A 319 -10.44 9.56 11.89
C VAL A 319 -9.96 8.17 12.29
N PHE A 320 -10.72 7.13 11.93
CA PHE A 320 -10.37 5.75 12.19
C PHE A 320 -9.00 5.37 11.58
N LEU A 321 -8.78 5.66 10.30
CA LEU A 321 -7.54 5.31 9.59
C LEU A 321 -6.31 6.04 10.11
N ARG A 322 -6.46 7.24 10.67
CA ARG A 322 -5.36 7.97 11.32
C ARG A 322 -4.92 7.30 12.63
N GLU A 323 -5.87 6.87 13.45
CA GLU A 323 -5.58 6.22 14.74
C GLU A 323 -5.21 4.74 14.58
N PHE A 324 -5.67 4.10 13.52
CA PHE A 324 -5.57 2.68 13.28
C PHE A 324 -4.17 2.05 13.46
N PRO A 325 -3.08 2.64 12.95
CA PRO A 325 -1.73 2.10 13.15
C PRO A 325 -1.32 1.91 14.63
N THR A 326 -1.98 2.60 15.56
CA THR A 326 -1.63 2.62 16.98
C THR A 326 -2.19 1.44 17.76
N PHE A 327 -3.33 0.88 17.34
CA PHE A 327 -4.03 -0.19 18.06
C PHE A 327 -4.16 -1.49 17.27
N ALA A 328 -3.86 -1.48 15.98
CA ALA A 328 -4.03 -2.64 15.12
C ALA A 328 -2.90 -3.68 15.27
N THR A 329 -3.28 -4.96 15.23
CA THR A 329 -2.32 -6.07 15.03
C THR A 329 -1.55 -5.91 13.72
N ALA A 330 -0.38 -6.55 13.58
CA ALA A 330 0.44 -6.43 12.37
C ALA A 330 -0.31 -6.90 11.10
N ASP A 331 -1.06 -8.02 11.20
CA ASP A 331 -1.88 -8.55 10.11
C ASP A 331 -3.01 -7.58 9.74
N ALA A 332 -3.75 -7.08 10.74
CA ALA A 332 -4.77 -6.04 10.57
C ALA A 332 -4.20 -4.84 9.81
N ARG A 333 -3.06 -4.36 10.28
CA ARG A 333 -2.37 -3.20 9.74
C ARG A 333 -2.04 -3.35 8.27
N ASN A 334 -1.41 -4.45 7.91
CA ASN A 334 -1.01 -4.71 6.53
C ASN A 334 -2.22 -4.84 5.58
N ALA A 335 -3.32 -5.46 6.04
CA ALA A 335 -4.53 -5.58 5.24
C ALA A 335 -5.19 -4.23 4.97
N LEU A 336 -5.32 -3.38 5.99
CA LEU A 336 -5.94 -2.07 5.83
C LEU A 336 -5.05 -1.07 5.07
N VAL A 337 -3.73 -1.14 5.23
CA VAL A 337 -2.80 -0.33 4.39
C VAL A 337 -2.93 -0.72 2.92
N ARG A 338 -3.08 -2.02 2.63
CA ARG A 338 -3.32 -2.49 1.26
C ARG A 338 -4.63 -1.96 0.69
N LEU A 339 -5.74 -2.07 1.43
CA LEU A 339 -7.02 -1.51 1.00
C LEU A 339 -6.94 -0.01 0.79
N ALA A 340 -6.29 0.71 1.70
CA ALA A 340 -6.08 2.15 1.56
C ALA A 340 -5.24 2.50 0.33
N ALA A 341 -4.19 1.72 0.03
CA ALA A 341 -3.36 1.93 -1.15
C ALA A 341 -4.09 1.66 -2.47
N GLU A 342 -4.94 0.62 -2.49
CA GLU A 342 -5.67 0.17 -3.68
C GLU A 342 -6.91 1.05 -3.96
N ASP A 343 -7.68 1.40 -2.94
CA ASP A 343 -9.04 1.97 -3.13
C ASP A 343 -9.17 3.46 -2.80
N LEU A 344 -8.26 4.07 -2.02
CA LEU A 344 -8.37 5.50 -1.71
C LEU A 344 -7.91 6.40 -2.85
N GLU A 345 -8.58 7.54 -2.98
CA GLU A 345 -8.15 8.64 -3.83
C GLU A 345 -6.78 9.19 -3.40
N THR A 346 -6.02 9.68 -4.37
CA THR A 346 -4.65 10.19 -4.17
C THR A 346 -4.56 11.22 -3.04
N GLU A 347 -5.47 12.19 -2.97
CA GLU A 347 -5.44 13.24 -1.95
C GLU A 347 -5.61 12.67 -0.53
N THR A 348 -6.65 11.85 -0.34
CA THR A 348 -6.93 11.19 0.95
C THR A 348 -5.80 10.25 1.36
N PHE A 349 -5.25 9.49 0.42
CA PHE A 349 -4.11 8.61 0.68
C PHE A 349 -2.87 9.40 1.13
N VAL A 350 -2.54 10.50 0.44
CA VAL A 350 -1.41 11.39 0.81
C VAL A 350 -1.60 12.02 2.19
N GLU A 351 -2.82 12.42 2.51
CA GLU A 351 -3.16 12.93 3.84
C GLU A 351 -2.89 11.89 4.94
N LEU A 352 -3.32 10.64 4.71
CA LEU A 352 -3.10 9.53 5.64
C LEU A 352 -1.62 9.17 5.77
N LEU A 353 -0.85 9.13 4.68
CA LEU A 353 0.60 8.90 4.71
C LEU A 353 1.32 9.88 5.65
N GLY A 354 0.84 11.12 5.72
CA GLY A 354 1.37 12.15 6.62
C GLY A 354 1.06 11.91 8.11
N SER A 355 0.02 11.14 8.41
CA SER A 355 -0.40 10.81 9.77
C SER A 355 0.18 9.49 10.29
N TRP A 356 0.57 8.59 9.40
CA TRP A 356 1.00 7.24 9.77
C TRP A 356 2.44 7.18 10.34
N PRO A 357 2.75 6.16 11.17
CA PRO A 357 4.12 5.86 11.58
C PRO A 357 4.99 5.42 10.38
N ASP A 358 6.29 5.70 10.43
CA ASP A 358 7.21 5.51 9.29
C ASP A 358 7.25 4.08 8.72
N VAL A 359 7.13 3.06 9.58
CA VAL A 359 7.07 1.65 9.16
C VAL A 359 5.85 1.37 8.29
N VAL A 360 4.72 1.99 8.64
CA VAL A 360 3.45 1.83 7.93
C VAL A 360 3.48 2.63 6.63
N THR A 361 4.01 3.86 6.68
CA THR A 361 4.19 4.69 5.48
C THR A 361 5.09 4.02 4.45
N SER A 362 6.19 3.39 4.87
CA SER A 362 7.08 2.67 3.95
C SER A 362 6.36 1.51 3.27
N SER A 363 5.63 0.71 4.05
CA SER A 363 4.83 -0.41 3.52
C SER A 363 3.73 0.07 2.56
N ALA A 364 3.13 1.23 2.84
CA ALA A 364 2.12 1.84 1.98
C ALA A 364 2.70 2.33 0.65
N LEU A 365 3.89 2.93 0.68
CA LEU A 365 4.62 3.37 -0.51
C LEU A 365 5.11 2.18 -1.36
N ASP A 366 5.49 1.06 -0.74
CA ASP A 366 5.83 -0.17 -1.45
C ASP A 366 4.62 -0.76 -2.20
N LEU A 367 3.41 -0.58 -1.67
CA LEU A 367 2.16 -1.06 -2.29
C LEU A 367 1.65 -0.13 -3.40
N ARG A 368 1.90 1.19 -3.31
CA ARG A 368 1.52 2.18 -4.33
C ARG A 368 2.69 3.12 -4.67
N PRO A 369 3.77 2.63 -5.29
CA PRO A 369 4.96 3.44 -5.57
C PRO A 369 4.68 4.55 -6.59
N SER A 370 3.65 4.43 -7.42
CA SER A 370 3.25 5.49 -8.36
C SER A 370 2.89 6.81 -7.67
N ILE A 371 2.55 6.81 -6.39
CA ILE A 371 2.17 8.03 -5.66
C ILE A 371 3.32 9.04 -5.54
N VAL A 372 4.58 8.59 -5.57
CA VAL A 372 5.73 9.52 -5.54
C VAL A 372 5.92 10.28 -6.86
N ALA A 373 5.24 9.85 -7.93
CA ALA A 373 5.14 10.61 -9.18
C ALA A 373 3.91 11.53 -9.21
N ASP A 374 3.14 11.63 -8.13
CA ASP A 374 2.01 12.56 -8.02
C ASP A 374 2.43 13.88 -7.34
N PRO A 375 2.14 15.05 -7.94
CA PRO A 375 2.49 16.34 -7.34
C PRO A 375 1.86 16.59 -5.96
N THR A 376 0.71 15.97 -5.67
CA THR A 376 -0.04 16.14 -4.42
C THR A 376 0.77 15.70 -3.21
N LEU A 377 1.52 14.59 -3.33
CA LEU A 377 2.41 14.10 -2.28
C LEU A 377 3.46 15.13 -1.88
N TRP A 378 4.05 15.81 -2.87
CA TRP A 378 5.12 16.78 -2.68
C TRP A 378 4.64 18.16 -2.18
N ARG A 379 3.33 18.42 -2.23
CA ARG A 379 2.69 19.58 -1.60
C ARG A 379 2.39 19.34 -0.11
N SER A 380 2.34 18.08 0.34
CA SER A 380 2.08 17.73 1.73
C SER A 380 3.34 17.84 2.58
N ASP A 381 3.33 18.73 3.57
CA ASP A 381 4.46 18.90 4.49
C ASP A 381 4.72 17.68 5.37
N ASN A 382 3.71 16.86 5.61
CA ASN A 382 3.81 15.66 6.45
C ASN A 382 4.20 14.42 5.64
N ALA A 383 3.71 14.28 4.40
CA ALA A 383 4.03 13.10 3.57
C ALA A 383 5.41 13.21 2.91
N LYS A 384 5.83 14.43 2.54
CA LYS A 384 7.10 14.72 1.83
C LYS A 384 8.34 14.14 2.54
N PRO A 385 8.59 14.37 3.85
CA PRO A 385 9.79 13.83 4.52
C PRO A 385 9.84 12.30 4.50
N ARG A 386 8.67 11.65 4.58
CA ARG A 386 8.56 10.19 4.59
C ARG A 386 8.79 9.59 3.21
N ALA A 387 8.29 10.24 2.16
CA ALA A 387 8.60 9.86 0.79
C ALA A 387 10.10 10.00 0.51
N LEU A 388 10.74 11.10 0.94
CA LEU A 388 12.20 11.26 0.83
C LEU A 388 12.96 10.13 1.54
N ALA A 389 12.55 9.76 2.76
CA ALA A 389 13.16 8.66 3.49
C ALA A 389 13.00 7.31 2.76
N TRP A 390 11.83 7.05 2.17
CA TRP A 390 11.56 5.84 1.40
C TRP A 390 12.42 5.75 0.12
N LEU A 391 12.65 6.87 -0.57
CA LEU A 391 13.47 6.92 -1.78
C LEU A 391 14.90 6.41 -1.59
N ARG A 392 15.46 6.44 -0.37
CA ARG A 392 16.82 5.90 -0.08
C ARG A 392 16.96 4.41 -0.33
N GLY A 393 15.88 3.66 -0.11
CA GLY A 393 15.86 2.19 -0.21
C GLY A 393 15.14 1.67 -1.44
N ALA A 394 14.50 2.55 -2.21
CA ALA A 394 13.69 2.18 -3.37
C ALA A 394 14.57 1.82 -4.58
N ASP A 395 14.30 0.68 -5.20
CA ASP A 395 14.91 0.29 -6.47
C ASP A 395 14.17 0.97 -7.62
N LEU A 396 14.64 2.15 -8.01
CA LEU A 396 14.01 3.00 -9.03
C LEU A 396 14.81 3.00 -10.33
N ASP A 397 14.13 2.83 -11.46
CA ASP A 397 14.68 3.04 -12.79
C ASP A 397 14.73 4.54 -13.17
N ASP A 398 15.40 4.86 -14.28
CA ASP A 398 15.57 6.25 -14.72
C ASP A 398 14.24 6.92 -15.12
N SER A 399 13.28 6.14 -15.63
CA SER A 399 11.96 6.65 -16.03
C SER A 399 11.12 7.07 -14.81
N GLN A 400 11.19 6.28 -13.75
CA GLN A 400 10.53 6.58 -12.47
C GLN A 400 11.15 7.81 -11.81
N ILE A 401 12.48 7.96 -11.84
CA ILE A 401 13.16 9.15 -11.32
C ILE A 401 12.73 10.40 -12.10
N VAL A 402 12.65 10.32 -13.44
CA VAL A 402 12.15 11.41 -14.28
C VAL A 402 10.72 11.79 -13.93
N ALA A 403 9.84 10.81 -13.69
CA ALA A 403 8.46 11.05 -13.27
C ALA A 403 8.38 11.73 -11.89
N ILE A 404 9.19 11.29 -10.92
CA ILE A 404 9.29 11.91 -9.58
C ILE A 404 9.76 13.36 -9.70
N VAL A 405 10.84 13.62 -10.43
CA VAL A 405 11.35 14.98 -10.62
C VAL A 405 10.31 15.88 -11.30
N ARG A 406 9.57 15.35 -12.29
CA ARG A 406 8.46 16.07 -12.93
C ARG A 406 7.34 16.40 -11.94
N ALA A 407 6.99 15.47 -11.07
CA ALA A 407 5.98 15.65 -10.03
C ALA A 407 6.39 16.75 -9.04
N VAL A 408 7.64 16.72 -8.59
CA VAL A 408 8.24 17.72 -7.69
C VAL A 408 8.27 19.10 -8.36
N ILE A 409 8.61 19.17 -9.65
CA ILE A 409 8.53 20.41 -10.41
C ILE A 409 7.07 20.91 -10.43
N ALA A 410 6.10 20.05 -10.69
CA ALA A 410 4.69 20.42 -10.72
C ALA A 410 4.10 20.78 -9.34
N ALA A 411 4.70 20.29 -8.25
CA ALA A 411 4.25 20.56 -6.88
C ALA A 411 4.51 22.01 -6.45
N GLY A 412 5.59 22.62 -6.96
CA GLY A 412 5.91 24.03 -6.67
C GLY A 412 7.24 24.19 -5.92
N PRO A 413 7.45 25.32 -5.22
CA PRO A 413 8.65 25.60 -4.44
C PRO A 413 8.74 24.82 -3.11
N SER A 414 7.81 23.90 -2.82
CA SER A 414 7.75 23.15 -1.56
C SER A 414 8.87 22.12 -1.37
N VAL A 415 9.65 21.83 -2.41
CA VAL A 415 10.73 20.84 -2.39
C VAL A 415 11.98 21.40 -3.06
N ALA A 416 13.10 21.40 -2.31
CA ALA A 416 14.39 21.75 -2.86
C ALA A 416 14.96 20.57 -3.67
N LEU A 417 15.51 20.86 -4.86
CA LEU A 417 16.20 19.84 -5.66
C LEU A 417 17.37 19.21 -4.90
N SER A 418 17.96 19.92 -3.94
CA SER A 418 19.01 19.41 -3.06
C SER A 418 18.55 18.22 -2.23
N ASP A 419 17.30 18.20 -1.80
CA ASP A 419 16.77 17.12 -0.95
C ASP A 419 16.65 15.84 -1.78
N LEU A 420 16.06 15.94 -2.98
CA LEU A 420 16.01 14.83 -3.93
C LEU A 420 17.39 14.34 -4.35
N ALA A 421 18.32 15.27 -4.59
CA ALA A 421 19.69 14.92 -4.95
C ALA A 421 20.44 14.26 -3.78
N GLY A 422 20.08 14.58 -2.53
CA GLY A 422 20.59 13.91 -1.34
C GLY A 422 20.22 12.43 -1.31
N GLU A 423 18.98 12.09 -1.70
CA GLU A 423 18.47 10.72 -1.65
C GLU A 423 18.74 9.90 -2.92
N LEU A 424 18.60 10.50 -4.10
CA LEU A 424 18.73 9.82 -5.40
C LEU A 424 20.09 10.09 -6.08
N GLY A 425 20.96 10.88 -5.45
CA GLY A 425 22.29 11.21 -5.96
C GLY A 425 22.26 11.94 -7.31
N SER A 426 23.25 11.62 -8.17
CA SER A 426 23.39 12.31 -9.45
C SER A 426 22.29 11.98 -10.47
N ARG A 427 21.53 10.90 -10.27
CA ARG A 427 20.43 10.51 -11.17
C ARG A 427 19.30 11.53 -11.13
N ALA A 428 18.96 12.05 -9.94
CA ALA A 428 17.98 13.13 -9.81
C ALA A 428 18.44 14.42 -10.49
N ILE A 429 19.74 14.74 -10.43
CA ILE A 429 20.30 15.92 -11.12
C ILE A 429 20.18 15.78 -12.64
N GLU A 430 20.48 14.60 -13.18
CA GLU A 430 20.33 14.33 -14.63
C GLU A 430 18.88 14.41 -15.07
N ALA A 431 17.97 13.77 -14.33
CA ALA A 431 16.54 13.86 -14.59
C ALA A 431 16.03 15.31 -14.50
N ALA A 432 16.55 16.12 -13.57
CA ALA A 432 16.20 17.54 -13.48
C ALA A 432 16.64 18.32 -14.71
N PHE A 433 17.84 18.06 -15.25
CA PHE A 433 18.27 18.66 -16.51
C PHE A 433 17.37 18.24 -17.69
N ASP A 434 17.00 16.96 -17.76
CA ASP A 434 16.15 16.46 -18.86
C ASP A 434 14.73 17.06 -18.77
N VAL A 435 14.07 17.00 -17.61
CA VAL A 435 12.70 17.51 -17.43
C VAL A 435 12.62 19.02 -17.61
N LEU A 436 13.62 19.78 -17.14
CA LEU A 436 13.66 21.22 -17.38
C LEU A 436 13.99 21.54 -18.84
N GLY A 437 14.80 20.71 -19.50
CA GLY A 437 15.15 20.85 -20.91
C GLY A 437 13.97 20.68 -21.87
N GLU A 438 13.05 19.75 -21.58
CA GLU A 438 11.90 19.44 -22.44
C GLU A 438 10.83 20.54 -22.55
N ARG A 439 10.78 21.48 -21.60
CA ARG A 439 9.73 22.52 -21.57
C ARG A 439 10.16 23.75 -22.37
N VAL A 440 9.45 24.03 -23.46
CA VAL A 440 9.79 25.04 -24.47
C VAL A 440 9.70 26.49 -23.97
N ASP A 441 8.82 26.80 -23.01
CA ASP A 441 8.52 28.18 -22.57
C ASP A 441 9.20 28.59 -21.24
N GLN A 442 10.47 28.24 -21.05
CA GLN A 442 11.11 28.24 -19.72
C GLN A 442 11.89 29.49 -19.27
N GLU A 443 11.80 30.63 -19.96
CA GLU A 443 12.43 31.85 -19.44
C GLU A 443 11.88 32.26 -18.05
N GLU A 444 10.68 31.81 -17.64
CA GLU A 444 10.08 32.14 -16.33
C GLU A 444 10.32 31.09 -15.22
N VAL A 445 10.52 29.80 -15.53
CA VAL A 445 10.51 28.72 -14.53
C VAL A 445 11.76 28.70 -13.65
N LEU A 446 12.95 28.85 -14.25
CA LEU A 446 14.22 28.85 -13.53
C LEU A 446 14.40 30.11 -12.65
N PRO A 447 14.06 31.34 -13.11
CA PRO A 447 14.08 32.51 -12.25
C PRO A 447 13.13 32.42 -11.05
N ALA A 448 11.99 31.74 -11.21
CA ALA A 448 11.05 31.49 -10.10
C ALA A 448 11.58 30.45 -9.08
N ARG A 449 12.70 29.77 -9.35
CA ARG A 449 13.26 28.71 -8.49
C ARG A 449 14.78 28.85 -8.31
N PRO A 450 15.24 29.86 -7.56
CA PRO A 450 16.66 30.13 -7.38
C PRO A 450 17.43 28.97 -6.71
N GLU A 451 16.78 28.20 -5.85
CA GLU A 451 17.37 27.04 -5.15
C GLU A 451 17.70 25.88 -6.11
N TRP A 452 16.86 25.66 -7.11
CA TRP A 452 17.10 24.67 -8.15
C TRP A 452 18.29 25.09 -9.00
N ALA A 453 18.33 26.36 -9.42
CA ALA A 453 19.47 26.91 -10.14
C ALA A 453 20.77 26.81 -9.33
N ALA A 454 20.73 27.06 -8.02
CA ALA A 454 21.88 26.89 -7.13
C ALA A 454 22.34 25.42 -7.06
N THR A 455 21.42 24.47 -6.94
CA THR A 455 21.72 23.03 -6.88
C THR A 455 22.29 22.49 -8.20
N LEU A 456 21.75 22.92 -9.35
CA LEU A 456 22.29 22.54 -10.65
C LEU A 456 23.70 23.12 -10.86
N ARG A 457 23.98 24.30 -10.31
CA ARG A 457 25.33 24.92 -10.34
C ARG A 457 26.39 24.18 -9.54
N THR A 458 26.02 23.35 -8.57
CA THR A 458 26.99 22.51 -7.86
C THR A 458 27.38 21.26 -8.66
N HIS A 459 26.73 21.01 -9.80
CA HIS A 459 26.94 19.83 -10.65
C HIS A 459 27.38 20.16 -12.10
N PRO A 460 28.45 20.96 -12.30
CA PRO A 460 28.87 21.46 -13.61
C PRO A 460 29.12 20.37 -14.66
N LYS A 461 29.72 19.23 -14.26
CA LYS A 461 30.03 18.12 -15.18
C LYS A 461 28.76 17.53 -15.81
N ARG A 462 27.69 17.38 -15.03
CA ARG A 462 26.41 16.84 -15.49
C ARG A 462 25.73 17.80 -16.47
N GLY A 463 25.78 19.10 -16.20
CA GLY A 463 25.28 20.12 -17.13
C GLY A 463 25.96 20.08 -18.51
N ILE A 464 27.28 19.89 -18.56
CA ILE A 464 27.99 19.74 -19.85
C ILE A 464 27.57 18.46 -20.58
N LEU A 465 27.49 17.32 -19.86
CA LEU A 465 27.04 16.05 -20.45
C LEU A 465 25.62 16.17 -21.01
N TRP A 466 24.72 16.82 -20.26
CA TRP A 466 23.36 17.12 -20.71
C TRP A 466 23.36 17.98 -21.98
N LEU A 467 24.12 19.08 -22.03
CA LEU A 467 24.24 19.92 -23.22
C LEU A 467 24.73 19.13 -24.45
N GLY A 468 25.61 18.15 -24.24
CA GLY A 468 26.12 17.28 -25.30
C GLY A 468 25.09 16.30 -25.85
N ARG A 469 24.17 15.80 -25.02
CA ARG A 469 23.16 14.80 -25.42
C ARG A 469 21.80 15.36 -25.81
N SER A 470 21.41 16.53 -25.28
CA SER A 470 20.06 17.09 -25.46
C SER A 470 19.78 17.44 -26.93
N GLU A 471 18.66 17.07 -27.53
CA GLU A 471 18.40 17.46 -28.93
C GLU A 471 18.04 18.95 -29.05
N MET A 472 17.27 19.47 -28.09
CA MET A 472 16.83 20.87 -28.02
C MET A 472 16.99 21.40 -26.58
N PRO A 473 18.17 21.93 -26.19
CA PRO A 473 18.37 22.45 -24.85
C PRO A 473 17.66 23.80 -24.69
N SER A 474 16.86 23.92 -23.62
CA SER A 474 16.30 25.21 -23.20
C SER A 474 17.38 26.29 -23.07
N THR A 475 17.14 27.47 -23.67
CA THR A 475 18.08 28.60 -23.68
C THR A 475 18.46 29.05 -22.27
N ALA A 476 17.49 29.10 -21.34
CA ALA A 476 17.71 29.49 -19.95
C ALA A 476 18.59 28.48 -19.21
N LEU A 477 18.33 27.18 -19.42
CA LEU A 477 19.10 26.12 -18.79
C LEU A 477 20.50 26.00 -19.39
N ALA A 478 20.64 26.18 -20.70
CA ALA A 478 21.94 26.30 -21.36
C ALA A 478 22.74 27.45 -20.75
N LYS A 479 22.17 28.67 -20.67
CA LYS A 479 22.82 29.81 -20.03
C LYS A 479 23.27 29.47 -18.60
N LEU A 480 22.42 28.85 -17.79
CA LEU A 480 22.75 28.44 -16.41
C LEU A 480 23.97 27.51 -16.35
N VAL A 481 24.07 26.55 -17.27
CA VAL A 481 25.23 25.67 -17.36
C VAL A 481 26.48 26.47 -17.76
N LEU A 482 26.37 27.32 -18.78
CA LEU A 482 27.49 28.10 -19.31
C LEU A 482 28.03 29.15 -18.34
N GLU A 483 27.18 29.68 -17.45
CA GLU A 483 27.57 30.65 -16.43
C GLU A 483 28.68 30.15 -15.51
N GLN A 484 28.80 28.83 -15.34
CA GLN A 484 29.73 28.15 -14.44
C GLN A 484 31.13 27.99 -15.01
N PHE A 485 31.34 28.28 -16.29
CA PHE A 485 32.59 28.03 -16.98
C PHE A 485 33.14 29.29 -17.65
N PRO A 486 34.46 29.40 -17.81
CA PRO A 486 35.03 30.27 -18.82
C PRO A 486 34.85 29.65 -20.22
N PRO A 487 34.63 30.44 -21.29
CA PRO A 487 34.50 29.90 -22.66
C PRO A 487 35.70 29.07 -23.13
N GLY A 488 36.89 29.30 -22.57
CA GLY A 488 38.11 28.54 -22.86
C GLY A 488 38.31 27.27 -22.01
N ASP A 489 37.34 26.86 -21.18
CA ASP A 489 37.47 25.67 -20.34
C ASP A 489 37.68 24.40 -21.20
N ARG A 490 38.65 23.56 -20.82
CA ARG A 490 38.96 22.34 -21.56
C ARG A 490 37.81 21.33 -21.56
N ARG A 491 36.96 21.32 -20.53
CA ARG A 491 35.81 20.41 -20.44
C ARG A 491 34.77 20.68 -21.53
N LEU A 492 34.67 21.92 -21.99
CA LEU A 492 33.76 22.32 -23.06
C LEU A 492 34.26 21.94 -24.45
N ARG A 493 35.56 21.64 -24.59
CA ARG A 493 36.13 21.14 -25.86
C ARG A 493 35.66 19.73 -26.20
N ALA A 494 35.09 19.01 -25.23
CA ALA A 494 34.42 17.74 -25.47
C ALA A 494 33.15 17.91 -26.32
N LEU A 495 32.55 19.10 -26.32
CA LEU A 495 31.48 19.45 -27.24
C LEU A 495 32.10 19.88 -28.57
N GLU A 496 31.79 19.17 -29.64
CA GLU A 496 32.25 19.52 -30.99
C GLU A 496 31.66 20.86 -31.45
N ASN A 497 32.36 21.57 -32.35
CA ASN A 497 31.88 22.86 -32.88
C ASN A 497 30.50 22.73 -33.55
N LYS A 498 30.21 21.58 -34.17
CA LYS A 498 28.88 21.28 -34.73
C LYS A 498 27.78 21.35 -33.67
N ARG A 499 28.04 20.80 -32.48
CA ARG A 499 27.07 20.81 -31.37
C ARG A 499 26.81 22.23 -30.86
N TRP A 500 27.83 23.06 -30.78
CA TRP A 500 27.66 24.47 -30.46
C TRP A 500 26.81 25.21 -31.49
N SER A 501 27.01 24.91 -32.78
CA SER A 501 26.20 25.47 -33.85
C SER A 501 24.73 25.08 -33.75
N GLU A 502 24.43 23.82 -33.37
CA GLU A 502 23.07 23.35 -33.10
C GLU A 502 22.42 24.10 -31.94
N ILE A 503 23.10 24.17 -30.79
CA ILE A 503 22.62 24.89 -29.60
C ILE A 503 22.32 26.34 -29.96
N VAL A 504 23.26 27.01 -30.63
CA VAL A 504 23.10 28.40 -31.06
C VAL A 504 21.88 28.59 -31.95
N ASN A 505 21.67 27.71 -32.94
CA ASN A 505 20.52 27.81 -33.86
C ASN A 505 19.17 27.65 -33.17
N GLN A 506 19.13 26.95 -32.05
CA GLN A 506 17.92 26.73 -31.24
C GLN A 506 17.67 27.86 -30.22
N THR A 507 18.62 28.79 -30.05
CA THR A 507 18.46 29.95 -29.16
C THR A 507 17.98 31.18 -29.91
N ASP A 508 16.94 31.84 -29.38
CA ASP A 508 16.44 33.11 -29.91
C ASP A 508 17.46 34.24 -29.65
N PRO A 509 18.08 34.82 -30.71
CA PRO A 509 19.04 35.92 -30.57
C PRO A 509 18.45 37.22 -30.00
N SER A 510 17.12 37.38 -30.00
CA SER A 510 16.45 38.57 -29.48
C SER A 510 16.45 38.65 -27.95
N THR A 511 16.52 37.49 -27.29
CA THR A 511 16.50 37.36 -25.84
C THR A 511 17.87 37.65 -25.21
N ALA A 512 17.86 38.09 -23.95
CA ALA A 512 19.10 38.28 -23.19
C ALA A 512 19.85 36.95 -23.00
N ALA A 513 19.12 35.85 -22.76
CA ALA A 513 19.71 34.53 -22.58
C ALA A 513 20.34 33.98 -23.87
N GLY A 514 19.65 34.12 -25.01
CA GLY A 514 20.19 33.73 -26.31
C GLY A 514 21.41 34.56 -26.70
N THR A 515 21.41 35.86 -26.40
CA THR A 515 22.59 36.72 -26.55
C THR A 515 23.77 36.23 -25.71
N SER A 516 23.54 35.87 -24.43
CA SER A 516 24.58 35.32 -23.55
C SER A 516 25.15 33.99 -24.09
N VAL A 517 24.29 33.06 -24.54
CA VAL A 517 24.72 31.77 -25.10
C VAL A 517 25.57 31.98 -26.36
N ARG A 518 25.17 32.89 -27.25
CA ARG A 518 25.92 33.23 -28.47
C ARG A 518 27.26 33.90 -28.16
N ALA A 519 27.28 34.81 -27.18
CA ALA A 519 28.53 35.44 -26.73
C ALA A 519 29.49 34.41 -26.13
N PHE A 520 28.95 33.44 -25.39
CA PHE A 520 29.74 32.33 -24.86
C PHE A 520 30.29 31.44 -25.99
N ALA A 521 29.45 31.04 -26.95
CA ALA A 521 29.84 30.25 -28.11
C ALA A 521 30.91 30.97 -28.96
N LEU A 522 30.81 32.30 -29.10
CA LEU A 522 31.85 33.10 -29.74
C LEU A 522 33.18 33.00 -28.99
N GLY A 523 33.14 33.02 -27.66
CA GLY A 523 34.31 32.80 -26.81
C GLY A 523 34.89 31.40 -26.98
N VAL A 524 34.06 30.36 -27.09
CA VAL A 524 34.49 28.98 -27.37
C VAL A 524 35.19 28.91 -28.73
N GLY A 525 34.58 29.48 -29.78
CA GLY A 525 35.18 29.57 -31.10
C GLY A 525 36.51 30.34 -31.10
N PHE A 526 36.58 31.48 -30.42
CA PHE A 526 37.85 32.20 -30.21
C PHE A 526 38.85 31.43 -29.35
N GLY A 527 38.45 30.44 -28.55
CA GLY A 527 39.36 29.60 -27.76
C GLY A 527 39.91 28.38 -28.50
N ASP A 528 39.30 28.00 -29.63
CA ASP A 528 39.68 26.83 -30.43
C ASP A 528 40.63 27.23 -31.57
N GLU A 529 41.69 26.46 -31.79
CA GLU A 529 42.68 26.74 -32.84
C GLU A 529 42.40 25.96 -34.13
N ARG A 530 41.50 24.97 -34.08
CA ARG A 530 41.13 24.13 -35.23
C ARG A 530 40.43 24.97 -36.30
N PRO A 531 40.62 24.66 -37.61
CA PRO A 531 39.93 25.34 -38.71
C PRO A 531 38.41 25.37 -38.58
N SER A 532 37.79 24.29 -38.11
CA SER A 532 36.32 24.18 -37.93
C SER A 532 35.71 25.25 -37.01
N ALA A 533 36.49 25.87 -36.13
CA ALA A 533 36.02 26.91 -35.22
C ALA A 533 35.62 28.20 -35.96
N SER A 534 36.14 28.43 -37.17
CA SER A 534 35.78 29.60 -37.98
C SER A 534 34.29 29.64 -38.32
N HIS A 535 33.66 28.47 -38.51
CA HIS A 535 32.24 28.39 -38.85
C HIS A 535 31.36 28.78 -37.65
N LEU A 536 31.68 28.28 -36.46
CA LEU A 536 30.98 28.68 -35.23
C LEU A 536 31.14 30.19 -34.98
N VAL A 537 32.35 30.72 -35.13
CA VAL A 537 32.60 32.17 -35.02
C VAL A 537 31.77 32.94 -36.04
N ALA A 538 31.73 32.49 -37.29
CA ALA A 538 30.97 33.13 -38.34
C ALA A 538 29.47 33.21 -38.03
N GLN A 539 28.91 32.11 -37.54
CA GLN A 539 27.50 31.98 -37.21
C GLN A 539 27.04 32.94 -36.09
N VAL A 540 27.90 33.26 -35.12
CA VAL A 540 27.49 34.06 -33.94
C VAL A 540 28.05 35.48 -33.92
N PHE A 541 29.13 35.77 -34.66
CA PHE A 541 29.87 37.02 -34.50
C PHE A 541 28.99 38.25 -34.71
N GLN A 542 28.27 38.32 -35.84
CA GLN A 542 27.45 39.49 -36.19
C GLN A 542 26.40 39.78 -35.10
N THR A 543 25.66 38.77 -34.65
CA THR A 543 24.65 38.93 -33.59
C THR A 543 25.26 39.44 -32.27
N VAL A 544 26.39 38.87 -31.86
CA VAL A 544 27.09 39.28 -30.63
C VAL A 544 27.68 40.67 -30.77
N HIS A 545 28.20 41.01 -31.95
CA HIS A 545 28.70 42.34 -32.28
C HIS A 545 27.58 43.38 -32.15
N ASP A 546 26.42 43.13 -32.75
CA ASP A 546 25.29 44.08 -32.75
C ASP A 546 24.71 44.24 -31.34
N ALA A 547 24.63 43.14 -30.57
CA ALA A 547 24.27 43.21 -29.16
C ALA A 547 25.29 44.02 -28.33
N ALA A 548 26.58 43.93 -28.66
CA ALA A 548 27.64 44.67 -27.99
C ALA A 548 27.66 46.16 -28.37
N GLU A 549 27.36 46.53 -29.64
CA GLU A 549 27.19 47.92 -30.07
C GLU A 549 25.93 48.55 -29.47
N ALA A 550 24.83 47.81 -29.42
CA ALA A 550 23.57 48.25 -28.82
C ALA A 550 23.56 48.24 -27.28
N GLY A 551 24.65 47.82 -26.62
CA GLY A 551 24.74 47.74 -25.16
C GLY A 551 23.87 46.65 -24.52
N ARG A 552 23.30 45.72 -25.32
CA ARG A 552 22.47 44.59 -24.85
C ARG A 552 23.28 43.46 -24.24
N LEU A 553 24.59 43.38 -24.52
CA LEU A 553 25.47 42.37 -23.94
C LEU A 553 25.78 42.70 -22.47
N SER A 554 25.53 41.76 -21.55
CA SER A 554 25.79 41.97 -20.12
C SER A 554 27.28 42.20 -19.83
N ASN A 555 27.59 42.86 -18.70
CA ASN A 555 28.98 43.08 -18.27
C ASN A 555 29.71 41.76 -17.99
N ASP A 556 29.01 40.77 -17.44
CA ASP A 556 29.60 39.47 -17.11
C ASP A 556 29.93 38.68 -18.38
N ASP A 557 28.99 38.60 -19.34
CA ASP A 557 29.21 37.95 -20.63
C ASP A 557 30.35 38.61 -21.39
N TRP A 558 30.40 39.94 -21.38
CA TRP A 558 31.49 40.70 -21.99
C TRP A 558 32.84 40.35 -21.35
N ASN A 559 32.92 40.28 -20.02
CA ASN A 559 34.14 39.95 -19.32
C ASN A 559 34.60 38.50 -19.59
N LYS A 560 33.66 37.55 -19.64
CA LYS A 560 33.94 36.14 -19.99
C LYS A 560 34.45 36.03 -21.42
N LEU A 561 33.76 36.62 -22.39
CA LEU A 561 34.14 36.65 -23.80
C LEU A 561 35.51 37.29 -24.01
N LYS A 562 35.77 38.42 -23.34
CA LYS A 562 37.04 39.14 -23.42
C LYS A 562 38.25 38.32 -22.95
N ARG A 563 38.06 37.43 -21.96
CA ARG A 563 39.11 36.51 -21.49
C ARG A 563 39.43 35.42 -22.51
N ALA A 564 38.48 35.11 -23.40
CA ALA A 564 38.62 34.10 -24.44
C ALA A 564 39.20 34.63 -25.75
N PHE A 565 39.37 35.95 -25.89
CA PHE A 565 39.99 36.52 -27.09
C PHE A 565 41.38 35.92 -27.36
N PRO A 566 41.78 35.82 -28.65
CA PRO A 566 43.09 35.32 -29.03
C PRO A 566 44.19 35.97 -28.21
N ARG A 567 45.21 35.20 -27.79
CA ARG A 567 46.33 35.68 -26.96
C ARG A 567 47.03 36.84 -27.66
N SER A 568 46.56 38.06 -27.36
CA SER A 568 46.76 39.13 -28.30
C SER A 568 48.14 39.79 -28.18
N PRO A 569 48.74 40.23 -29.30
CA PRO A 569 49.82 41.20 -29.31
C PRO A 569 49.46 42.48 -28.54
N ARG A 570 50.48 43.31 -28.24
CA ARG A 570 50.36 44.58 -27.47
C ARG A 570 49.27 45.55 -27.97
N SER A 571 48.72 45.36 -29.17
CA SER A 571 47.68 46.19 -29.81
C SER A 571 46.31 46.06 -29.14
N LEU A 572 45.72 44.86 -29.08
CA LEU A 572 44.40 44.65 -28.47
C LEU A 572 44.44 44.95 -26.97
N ARG A 573 45.52 44.58 -26.28
CA ARG A 573 45.71 44.92 -24.86
C ARG A 573 45.74 46.44 -24.63
N ARG A 574 46.36 47.21 -25.53
CA ARG A 574 46.37 48.68 -25.46
C ARG A 574 44.98 49.26 -25.72
N LEU A 575 44.27 48.74 -26.71
CA LEU A 575 42.90 49.16 -27.03
C LEU A 575 41.97 48.93 -25.83
N ILE A 576 42.03 47.74 -25.25
CA ILE A 576 41.26 47.35 -24.07
C ILE A 576 41.60 48.21 -22.84
N ARG A 577 42.88 48.58 -22.65
CA ARG A 577 43.33 49.36 -21.48
C ARG A 577 43.02 50.85 -21.58
N ARG A 578 42.86 51.41 -22.78
CA ARG A 578 42.69 52.86 -22.95
C ARG A 578 41.38 53.41 -22.37
N GLY A 579 40.40 52.57 -22.07
CA GLY A 579 39.06 53.03 -21.65
C GLY A 579 38.35 53.79 -22.77
N GLY A 580 37.02 53.80 -22.79
CA GLY A 580 36.25 54.58 -23.77
C GLY A 580 36.17 54.01 -25.20
N VAL A 581 36.79 52.86 -25.48
CA VAL A 581 36.61 52.16 -26.76
C VAL A 581 35.34 51.30 -26.70
N GLY A 582 34.46 51.46 -27.70
CA GLY A 582 33.21 50.68 -27.80
C GLY A 582 33.46 49.17 -27.94
N ARG A 583 32.56 48.35 -27.36
CA ARG A 583 32.69 46.89 -27.36
C ARG A 583 32.72 46.29 -28.77
N GLY A 584 31.93 46.82 -29.69
CA GLY A 584 31.92 46.42 -31.10
C GLY A 584 33.30 46.56 -31.76
N GLN A 585 34.00 47.68 -31.52
CA GLN A 585 35.36 47.89 -32.02
C GLN A 585 36.35 46.85 -31.46
N VAL A 586 36.24 46.51 -30.18
CA VAL A 586 37.08 45.47 -29.57
C VAL A 586 36.78 44.09 -30.19
N LEU A 587 35.52 43.77 -30.50
CA LEU A 587 35.14 42.51 -31.16
C LEU A 587 35.65 42.40 -32.59
N ARG A 588 35.44 43.43 -33.42
CA ARG A 588 35.99 43.48 -34.79
C ARG A 588 37.50 43.26 -34.79
N ARG A 589 38.17 43.88 -33.82
CA ARG A 589 39.60 43.72 -33.62
C ARG A 589 39.99 42.30 -33.21
N ALA A 590 39.27 41.69 -32.27
CA ALA A 590 39.52 40.32 -31.84
C ALA A 590 39.31 39.32 -33.00
N LEU A 591 38.29 39.53 -33.84
CA LEU A 591 38.02 38.73 -35.03
C LEU A 591 39.21 38.74 -36.00
N VAL A 592 39.71 39.92 -36.36
CA VAL A 592 40.86 40.03 -37.28
C VAL A 592 42.12 39.42 -36.68
N GLU A 593 42.34 39.56 -35.37
CA GLU A 593 43.46 38.89 -34.70
C GLU A 593 43.30 37.36 -34.76
N ALA A 594 42.11 36.81 -34.58
CA ALA A 594 41.85 35.37 -34.66
C ALA A 594 42.17 34.82 -36.06
N PHE A 595 41.56 35.38 -37.10
CA PHE A 595 41.76 34.96 -38.49
C PHE A 595 43.16 35.30 -39.04
N GLY A 596 43.83 36.32 -38.50
CA GLY A 596 45.19 36.68 -38.91
C GLY A 596 46.28 35.83 -38.27
N GLN A 597 46.03 35.23 -37.10
CA GLN A 597 47.01 34.42 -36.37
C GLN A 597 46.82 32.91 -36.54
N ARG A 598 45.60 32.48 -36.87
CA ARG A 598 45.24 31.07 -37.01
C ARG A 598 45.06 30.70 -38.47
N ASP A 599 45.26 29.42 -38.77
CA ASP A 599 45.01 28.88 -40.10
C ASP A 599 43.53 28.57 -40.34
N TRP A 600 42.68 29.54 -40.00
CA TRP A 600 41.24 29.46 -40.26
C TRP A 600 40.93 29.80 -41.72
N PRO A 601 39.94 29.15 -42.36
CA PRO A 601 39.49 29.49 -43.71
C PRO A 601 39.02 30.93 -43.78
N VAL A 602 39.53 31.70 -44.74
CA VAL A 602 39.19 33.13 -44.86
C VAL A 602 37.75 33.39 -45.29
N ALA A 603 37.06 32.40 -45.88
CA ALA A 603 35.62 32.48 -46.17
C ALA A 603 34.80 32.74 -44.90
N GLY A 604 35.13 32.06 -43.80
CA GLY A 604 34.47 32.24 -42.51
C GLY A 604 34.61 33.67 -41.95
N PHE A 605 35.63 34.43 -42.36
CA PHE A 605 35.74 35.84 -41.96
C PHE A 605 34.69 36.72 -42.65
N LEU A 606 34.42 36.48 -43.93
CA LEU A 606 33.37 37.21 -44.66
C LEU A 606 31.98 36.80 -44.21
N GLU A 607 31.78 35.52 -43.89
CA GLU A 607 30.53 35.03 -43.29
C GLU A 607 30.29 35.63 -41.91
N ALA A 608 31.34 35.77 -41.08
CA ALA A 608 31.25 36.37 -39.75
C ALA A 608 30.78 37.83 -39.77
N VAL A 609 31.11 38.57 -40.83
CA VAL A 609 30.83 40.00 -40.97
C VAL A 609 29.95 40.23 -42.19
N SER A 610 28.72 39.71 -42.11
CA SER A 610 27.75 39.78 -43.19
C SER A 610 27.25 41.21 -43.46
N ASP A 611 27.28 42.10 -42.46
CA ASP A 611 26.96 43.51 -42.63
C ASP A 611 28.15 44.26 -43.25
N THR A 612 27.94 44.77 -44.46
CA THR A 612 28.95 45.54 -45.22
C THR A 612 29.49 46.74 -44.44
N SER A 613 28.67 47.41 -43.63
CA SER A 613 29.09 48.54 -42.79
C SER A 613 30.03 48.09 -41.67
N VAL A 614 29.78 46.93 -41.08
CA VAL A 614 30.65 46.32 -40.05
C VAL A 614 31.94 45.84 -40.70
N LEU A 615 31.87 45.29 -41.92
CA LEU A 615 33.04 44.88 -42.69
C LEU A 615 33.96 46.07 -43.00
N ALA A 616 33.41 47.15 -43.57
CA ALA A 616 34.17 48.36 -43.88
C ALA A 616 34.85 48.97 -42.63
N ARG A 617 34.13 49.02 -41.49
CA ARG A 617 34.70 49.44 -40.20
C ARG A 617 35.82 48.50 -39.73
N THR A 618 35.61 47.19 -39.83
CA THR A 618 36.61 46.15 -39.45
C THR A 618 37.89 46.29 -40.26
N VAL A 619 37.77 46.49 -41.58
CA VAL A 619 38.86 46.73 -42.53
C VAL A 619 39.67 47.97 -42.14
N SER A 620 38.98 49.11 -42.03
CA SER A 620 39.60 50.42 -41.76
C SER A 620 40.38 50.42 -40.44
N GLU A 621 39.82 49.80 -39.40
CA GLU A 621 40.46 49.69 -38.07
C GLU A 621 41.66 48.72 -38.05
N SER A 622 41.77 47.83 -39.03
CA SER A 622 42.70 46.70 -38.98
C SER A 622 43.85 46.74 -39.99
N VAL A 623 43.72 47.52 -41.06
CA VAL A 623 44.71 47.63 -42.16
C VAL A 623 46.13 47.91 -41.68
N ARG A 624 46.29 48.68 -40.60
CA ARG A 624 47.61 49.08 -40.08
C ARG A 624 48.32 48.03 -39.23
N THR A 625 47.70 46.88 -39.00
CA THR A 625 48.18 45.96 -37.97
C THR A 625 48.69 44.65 -38.54
N LYS A 626 49.58 43.97 -37.81
CA LYS A 626 50.28 42.77 -38.33
C LYS A 626 49.28 41.69 -38.76
N SER A 627 48.31 41.37 -37.90
CA SER A 627 47.27 40.37 -38.18
C SER A 627 46.33 40.82 -39.30
N GLY A 628 45.95 42.10 -39.34
CA GLY A 628 45.15 42.65 -40.44
C GLY A 628 45.86 42.57 -41.80
N LYS A 629 47.16 42.88 -41.85
CA LYS A 629 47.99 42.73 -43.08
C LYS A 629 48.19 41.28 -43.48
N THR A 630 48.12 40.34 -42.53
CA THR A 630 48.26 38.90 -42.80
C THR A 630 46.94 38.37 -43.35
N LEU A 631 45.83 38.69 -42.69
CA LEU A 631 44.49 38.36 -43.15
C LEU A 631 44.19 38.96 -44.53
N GLY A 632 44.48 40.24 -44.75
CA GLY A 632 44.27 40.89 -46.06
C GLY A 632 45.05 40.23 -47.20
N ARG A 633 46.28 39.73 -46.92
CA ARG A 633 47.05 38.95 -47.90
C ARG A 633 46.41 37.60 -48.21
N ARG A 634 45.94 36.89 -47.18
CA ARG A 634 45.25 35.59 -47.34
C ARG A 634 43.92 35.76 -48.09
N LEU A 635 43.15 36.81 -47.79
CA LEU A 635 41.92 37.17 -48.50
C LEU A 635 42.21 37.46 -49.97
N ASN A 636 43.17 38.33 -50.28
CA ASN A 636 43.52 38.63 -51.67
C ASN A 636 44.00 37.38 -52.44
N ALA A 637 44.81 36.53 -51.80
CA ALA A 637 45.25 35.28 -52.41
C ALA A 637 44.07 34.33 -52.71
N ALA A 638 43.13 34.16 -51.77
CA ALA A 638 41.94 33.33 -51.97
C ALA A 638 41.00 33.89 -53.07
N ILE A 639 40.86 35.22 -53.17
CA ILE A 639 40.05 35.87 -54.22
C ILE A 639 40.69 35.69 -55.60
N GLN A 640 42.00 35.91 -55.71
CA GLN A 640 42.74 35.75 -56.98
C GLN A 640 42.80 34.27 -57.41
N GLY A 641 42.86 33.35 -56.44
CA GLY A 641 42.84 31.90 -56.68
C GLY A 641 41.46 31.33 -57.03
N GLY A 642 40.38 32.11 -56.86
CA GLY A 642 39.00 31.65 -57.09
C GLY A 642 38.38 30.86 -55.94
N ASP A 643 39.13 30.62 -54.85
CA ASP A 643 38.65 29.91 -53.65
C ASP A 643 37.63 30.73 -52.84
N LEU A 644 37.54 32.04 -53.08
CA LEU A 644 36.62 32.95 -52.41
C LEU A 644 36.00 33.93 -53.40
N VAL A 645 34.67 33.94 -53.49
CA VAL A 645 33.91 34.88 -54.32
C VAL A 645 33.14 35.84 -53.41
N PRO A 646 33.71 37.01 -53.05
CA PRO A 646 32.99 38.02 -52.28
C PRO A 646 31.84 38.61 -53.11
N SER A 647 30.77 39.03 -52.44
CA SER A 647 29.73 39.83 -53.10
C SER A 647 30.30 41.18 -53.57
N ASP A 648 29.63 41.86 -54.50
CA ASP A 648 30.12 43.15 -55.02
C ASP A 648 30.34 44.18 -53.91
N LEU A 649 29.43 44.23 -52.93
CA LEU A 649 29.55 45.09 -51.76
C LEU A 649 30.73 44.72 -50.85
N GLN A 650 30.98 43.43 -50.65
CA GLN A 650 32.15 42.97 -49.91
C GLN A 650 33.44 43.28 -50.66
N ARG A 651 33.45 43.10 -51.99
CA ARG A 651 34.60 43.40 -52.86
C ARG A 651 34.96 44.88 -52.77
N MET A 652 33.99 45.79 -52.85
CA MET A 652 34.22 47.23 -52.65
C MET A 652 34.90 47.54 -51.31
N ALA A 653 34.43 46.95 -50.21
CA ALA A 653 35.04 47.16 -48.89
C ALA A 653 36.45 46.55 -48.76
N LEU A 654 36.73 45.47 -49.50
CA LEU A 654 38.03 44.78 -49.50
C LEU A 654 39.04 45.45 -50.41
N ASP A 655 38.63 46.04 -51.53
CA ASP A 655 39.52 46.75 -52.46
C ASP A 655 40.19 47.93 -51.75
N ASP A 656 39.45 48.66 -50.92
CA ASP A 656 39.99 49.70 -50.02
C ASP A 656 41.05 49.14 -49.03
N TRP A 657 40.87 47.90 -48.56
CA TRP A 657 41.85 47.23 -47.69
C TRP A 657 43.14 46.90 -48.44
N ILE A 658 42.99 46.35 -49.64
CA ILE A 658 44.10 45.87 -50.47
C ILE A 658 44.92 47.07 -50.95
N ASP A 659 44.26 48.12 -51.44
CA ASP A 659 44.88 49.36 -51.88
C ASP A 659 45.55 50.12 -50.72
N GLY A 660 44.89 50.22 -49.57
CA GLY A 660 45.46 50.83 -48.37
C GLY A 660 46.72 50.12 -47.89
N SER A 661 46.75 48.78 -47.99
CA SER A 661 47.92 47.96 -47.66
C SER A 661 49.08 48.14 -48.65
N ALA A 662 48.77 48.39 -49.93
CA ALA A 662 49.74 48.62 -51.00
C ALA A 662 50.34 50.03 -50.95
N ARG A 663 49.52 51.08 -50.75
CA ARG A 663 49.96 52.49 -50.65
C ARG A 663 50.89 52.74 -49.46
N GLU A 664 50.70 52.03 -48.35
CA GLU A 664 51.60 52.13 -47.19
C GLU A 664 52.99 51.49 -47.44
N ARG A 665 53.11 50.53 -48.39
CA ARG A 665 54.42 50.01 -48.82
C ARG A 665 55.19 51.04 -49.65
N GLN A 666 54.49 51.80 -50.50
CA GLN A 666 55.10 52.86 -51.30
C GLN A 666 55.54 54.07 -50.45
N ARG A 667 54.94 54.28 -49.26
CA ARG A 667 55.31 55.38 -48.34
C ARG A 667 56.46 55.07 -47.38
N ARG A 668 57.06 53.88 -47.39
CA ARG A 668 58.33 53.63 -46.67
C ARG A 668 59.50 53.76 -47.65
N PRO A 669 60.23 54.91 -47.68
CA PRO A 669 61.42 55.03 -48.49
C PRO A 669 62.54 54.18 -47.87
N GLY A 670 63.18 53.34 -48.68
CA GLY A 670 64.53 52.80 -48.49
C GLY A 670 64.88 52.22 -47.11
N THR A 671 64.82 50.90 -46.97
CA THR A 671 65.81 50.18 -46.16
C THR A 671 66.40 49.11 -47.06
N PRO A 672 67.69 49.16 -47.42
CA PRO A 672 68.29 48.17 -48.31
C PRO A 672 68.31 46.80 -47.64
N THR A 673 68.10 45.78 -48.47
CA THR A 673 68.27 44.34 -48.18
C THR A 673 69.64 43.98 -47.66
#